data_AF-A0AA42YIE5-F1
#
_entry.id   AF-A0AA42YIE5-F1
#
_cell.length_a   1.000
_cell.length_b   1.000
_cell.length_c   1.000
_cell.angle_alpha   90.00
_cell.angle_beta   90.00
_cell.angle_gamma   90.00
#
_symmetry.space_group_name_H-M   'P 1'
#
loop_
_entity.id
_entity.type
_entity.pdbx_description
1 polymer ?
#
loop_
_entity_poly.entity_id
_entity_poly.type
_entity_poly.pdbx_seq_one_letter_code
_entity_poly.pdbx_strand_id
1 'polypeptide(L)'
;EAKSGVAWKDEDTLWVATDFGEGTLTDAGYARIVKEWRRGTPLAAARPILEIGPEDNGLWPASIETPEGRYPLVFRARTFFSGDTYLGIGERLVRLDIPEDAAFQTIFRDHAVFSLRSDWQIGETTYRQGSLLAGDLDDLLAGRRVFDVLFEPAERVFLDTVAATRDALLVTTLDNVTSRLYRMAFADGAWGREEIALPGLGTAAIAAASDTADVFFFTYEDFLTPDSLFLARGAAAEKVKSMPAFFDATGLEVSQHEATSKDGTRIPYFLVAPQGLPADGTAPTLLYGYGGFEISQTPYYSAIVGAAWLERGGVYALANIRGGGEFGPAWHQAAVRENHHRNFEDFAAVAEDLVSRHVTSPRQLGIMGGSQGGLLVGGTFTQYPELFGAVVCQVPLLDMRRYHELLAGASWMSEYGDPDDPEDWAYIRTWSPYQLLRRDADYPSVFFWTTTRDDRVHPAHARKMVARMEEMGHPVLYFENIEGGHGSGAVNAQRAQIRALEYAFLWSRLSNVNESTEAELFSPAGAERAGKSPARRALPETVWLGPDDELLPFSTPEEVLDFLLGASIESVEDIPIGVTRPKRLMLARAALRSKAVFRHVDVTEQRKRLSSGRFVMYFRDSYLNEVAAYELSRLLGLSTVPPAVVRSVKGQPGSVQIWVENATMETERRAKKMEPPDRLHFTRQFYDMRVFDNLINNIDRNSGNILLDPDWKMWWIDHTRAFARDFELPASQDVVGCSRSLFAALKSLDEDEVAQRLRPYLGVMEVPALLERRRRLIELIERRVAEKGEDQVLFDYGDPDHDVVMVHDDPSLPDPDGR
;
A
#
# COMPACT_ATOMS: atom_id res chain seq x y z
N GLU A 1 -14.66 -4.70 -11.13
CA GLU A 1 -13.99 -5.98 -10.82
C GLU A 1 -15.01 -6.89 -10.14
N ALA A 2 -14.94 -8.20 -10.32
CA ALA A 2 -15.96 -9.13 -9.80
C ALA A 2 -15.59 -9.63 -8.40
N LYS A 3 -16.41 -9.35 -7.39
CA LYS A 3 -16.25 -9.87 -6.03
C LYS A 3 -16.62 -11.36 -6.02
N SER A 4 -15.60 -12.22 -6.10
CA SER A 4 -15.76 -13.64 -6.40
C SER A 4 -15.37 -14.53 -5.22
N GLY A 5 -16.05 -15.67 -5.07
CA GLY A 5 -15.74 -16.72 -4.11
C GLY A 5 -15.81 -18.09 -4.77
N VAL A 6 -14.87 -18.98 -4.43
CA VAL A 6 -14.87 -20.37 -4.88
C VAL A 6 -14.61 -21.32 -3.73
N ALA A 7 -15.29 -22.46 -3.73
CA ALA A 7 -15.00 -23.54 -2.80
C ALA A 7 -15.09 -24.90 -3.49
N TRP A 8 -14.27 -25.85 -3.03
CA TRP A 8 -14.35 -27.22 -3.52
C TRP A 8 -15.56 -27.94 -2.95
N LYS A 9 -16.34 -28.59 -3.80
CA LYS A 9 -17.38 -29.54 -3.38
C LYS A 9 -16.80 -30.96 -3.27
N ASP A 10 -15.94 -31.33 -4.20
CA ASP A 10 -15.25 -32.62 -4.30
C ASP A 10 -13.97 -32.43 -5.15
N GLU A 11 -13.27 -33.51 -5.53
CA GLU A 11 -12.01 -33.44 -6.29
C GLU A 11 -12.18 -32.85 -7.71
N ASP A 12 -13.39 -32.91 -8.28
CA ASP A 12 -13.67 -32.55 -9.68
C ASP A 12 -14.69 -31.43 -9.83
N THR A 13 -15.16 -30.85 -8.73
CA THR A 13 -16.26 -29.89 -8.72
C THR A 13 -15.98 -28.69 -7.81
N LEU A 14 -16.11 -27.48 -8.36
CA LEU A 14 -16.09 -26.21 -7.63
C LEU A 14 -17.51 -25.63 -7.54
N TRP A 15 -17.82 -25.00 -6.42
CA TRP A 15 -18.90 -24.03 -6.32
C TRP A 15 -18.31 -22.63 -6.49
N VAL A 16 -18.88 -21.87 -7.42
CA VAL A 16 -18.36 -20.58 -7.87
C VAL A 16 -19.43 -19.52 -7.73
N ALA A 17 -19.14 -18.46 -7.00
CA ALA A 17 -19.89 -17.21 -6.94
C ALA A 17 -19.06 -16.10 -7.59
N THR A 18 -19.56 -15.51 -8.67
CA THR A 18 -18.87 -14.43 -9.39
C THR A 18 -19.87 -13.66 -10.26
N ASP A 19 -19.41 -12.61 -10.95
CA ASP A 19 -20.17 -11.92 -11.98
C ASP A 19 -20.28 -12.82 -13.23
N PHE A 20 -21.50 -13.26 -13.53
CA PHE A 20 -21.81 -14.05 -14.73
C PHE A 20 -22.45 -13.20 -15.84
N GLY A 21 -22.46 -11.86 -15.70
CA GLY A 21 -23.04 -10.92 -16.64
C GLY A 21 -24.16 -10.08 -16.03
N GLU A 22 -24.91 -9.40 -16.91
CA GLU A 22 -25.96 -8.47 -16.54
C GLU A 22 -26.98 -9.09 -15.58
N GLY A 23 -27.23 -8.38 -14.47
CA GLY A 23 -28.19 -8.79 -13.46
C GLY A 23 -27.75 -10.01 -12.64
N THR A 24 -26.45 -10.29 -12.50
CA THR A 24 -25.96 -11.42 -11.67
C THR A 24 -25.30 -10.99 -10.36
N LEU A 25 -25.27 -9.68 -10.10
CA LEU A 25 -24.79 -9.07 -8.87
C LEU A 25 -25.94 -8.51 -8.03
N THR A 26 -25.71 -8.38 -6.73
CA THR A 26 -26.56 -7.66 -5.78
C THR A 26 -26.35 -6.15 -5.89
N ASP A 27 -27.20 -5.35 -5.21
CA ASP A 27 -27.06 -3.90 -5.14
C ASP A 27 -25.74 -3.47 -4.46
N ALA A 28 -25.17 -4.34 -3.61
CA ALA A 28 -23.84 -4.17 -3.01
C ALA A 28 -22.67 -4.64 -3.91
N GLY A 29 -22.97 -5.09 -5.13
CA GLY A 29 -21.99 -5.54 -6.12
C GLY A 29 -21.33 -6.89 -5.82
N TYR A 30 -21.95 -7.74 -5.00
CA TYR A 30 -21.49 -9.11 -4.75
C TYR A 30 -22.27 -10.12 -5.59
N ALA A 31 -21.74 -11.33 -5.72
CA ALA A 31 -22.38 -12.39 -6.50
C ALA A 31 -23.76 -12.78 -5.93
N ARG A 32 -24.76 -12.80 -6.82
CA ARG A 32 -26.14 -13.22 -6.52
C ARG A 32 -26.38 -14.71 -6.79
N ILE A 33 -25.45 -15.37 -7.48
CA ILE A 33 -25.62 -16.74 -7.98
C ILE A 33 -24.39 -17.57 -7.63
N VAL A 34 -24.61 -18.73 -7.01
CA VAL A 34 -23.60 -19.79 -6.91
C VAL A 34 -23.88 -20.82 -7.99
N LYS A 35 -22.85 -21.19 -8.75
CA LYS A 35 -22.90 -22.26 -9.76
C LYS A 35 -21.93 -23.38 -9.45
N GLU A 36 -22.34 -24.60 -9.74
CA GLU A 36 -21.53 -25.81 -9.71
C GLU A 36 -20.79 -25.97 -11.04
N TRP A 37 -19.47 -25.91 -10.99
CA TRP A 37 -18.57 -25.99 -12.13
C TRP A 37 -17.73 -27.26 -12.07
N ARG A 38 -17.77 -28.07 -13.12
CA ARG A 38 -17.05 -29.35 -13.20
C ARG A 38 -15.73 -29.22 -13.97
N ARG A 39 -14.70 -29.92 -13.50
CA ARG A 39 -13.39 -30.01 -14.14
C ARG A 39 -13.54 -30.42 -15.61
N GLY A 40 -12.78 -29.76 -16.48
CA GLY A 40 -12.76 -30.03 -17.92
C GLY A 40 -13.93 -29.43 -18.71
N THR A 41 -14.85 -28.69 -18.07
CA THR A 41 -15.93 -27.96 -18.73
C THR A 41 -15.66 -26.45 -18.73
N PRO A 42 -16.13 -25.67 -19.72
CA PRO A 42 -16.04 -24.21 -19.66
C PRO A 42 -16.93 -23.65 -18.52
N LEU A 43 -16.52 -22.56 -17.87
CA LEU A 43 -17.28 -21.95 -16.77
C LEU A 43 -18.71 -21.56 -17.17
N ALA A 44 -18.93 -21.18 -18.43
CA ALA A 44 -20.25 -20.89 -18.97
C ALA A 44 -21.22 -22.09 -18.91
N ALA A 45 -20.71 -23.32 -18.80
CA ALA A 45 -21.52 -24.54 -18.64
C ALA A 45 -21.80 -24.88 -17.16
N ALA A 46 -21.35 -24.07 -16.20
CA ALA A 46 -21.62 -24.28 -14.78
C ALA A 46 -23.12 -24.16 -14.48
N ARG A 47 -23.62 -25.08 -13.65
CA ARG A 47 -25.05 -25.21 -13.31
C ARG A 47 -25.39 -24.35 -12.09
N PRO A 48 -26.40 -23.47 -12.11
CA PRO A 48 -26.82 -22.75 -10.91
C PRO A 48 -27.31 -23.69 -9.81
N ILE A 49 -26.92 -23.42 -8.56
CA ILE A 49 -27.37 -24.17 -7.37
C ILE A 49 -28.16 -23.31 -6.38
N LEU A 50 -27.84 -22.00 -6.30
CA LEU A 50 -28.58 -21.04 -5.49
C LEU A 50 -28.53 -19.67 -6.19
N GLU A 51 -29.66 -18.97 -6.18
CA GLU A 51 -29.80 -17.59 -6.63
C GLU A 51 -30.66 -16.84 -5.62
N ILE A 52 -30.27 -15.60 -5.31
CA ILE A 52 -30.94 -14.71 -4.35
C ILE A 52 -31.48 -13.44 -5.02
N GLY A 53 -32.14 -12.57 -4.24
CA GLY A 53 -32.60 -11.26 -4.72
C GLY A 53 -31.46 -10.23 -4.80
N PRO A 54 -31.62 -9.14 -5.57
CA PRO A 54 -30.64 -8.05 -5.62
C PRO A 54 -30.46 -7.32 -4.29
N GLU A 55 -31.46 -7.34 -3.40
CA GLU A 55 -31.48 -6.65 -2.11
C GLU A 55 -30.61 -7.30 -1.02
N ASP A 56 -30.24 -8.57 -1.21
CA ASP A 56 -29.35 -9.26 -0.29
C ASP A 56 -27.91 -8.74 -0.44
N ASN A 57 -27.08 -8.91 0.59
CA ASN A 57 -25.67 -8.57 0.49
C ASN A 57 -24.92 -9.44 -0.52
N GLY A 58 -25.06 -10.78 -0.48
CA GLY A 58 -24.37 -11.67 -1.42
C GLY A 58 -24.32 -13.14 -1.03
N LEU A 59 -23.69 -13.96 -1.90
CA LEU A 59 -23.41 -15.38 -1.67
C LEU A 59 -21.91 -15.69 -1.62
N TRP A 60 -21.51 -16.56 -0.69
CA TRP A 60 -20.15 -17.12 -0.59
C TRP A 60 -20.19 -18.64 -0.47
N PRO A 61 -19.65 -19.39 -1.45
CA PRO A 61 -19.42 -20.82 -1.29
C PRO A 61 -18.24 -21.04 -0.33
N ALA A 62 -18.34 -22.08 0.49
CA ALA A 62 -17.29 -22.50 1.42
C ALA A 62 -17.21 -24.03 1.47
N SER A 63 -16.12 -24.56 2.05
CA SER A 63 -15.95 -25.99 2.32
C SER A 63 -15.27 -26.13 3.67
N ILE A 64 -15.78 -27.03 4.51
CA ILE A 64 -15.12 -27.45 5.74
C ILE A 64 -14.62 -28.87 5.52
N GLU A 65 -13.31 -29.05 5.67
CA GLU A 65 -12.69 -30.37 5.69
C GLU A 65 -12.54 -30.83 7.13
N THR A 66 -13.10 -32.00 7.43
CA THR A 66 -12.91 -32.68 8.71
C THR A 66 -12.45 -34.12 8.45
N PRO A 67 -11.97 -34.83 9.48
CA PRO A 67 -11.69 -36.27 9.39
C PRO A 67 -12.88 -37.12 8.93
N GLU A 68 -14.10 -36.68 9.27
CA GLU A 68 -15.36 -37.35 8.95
C GLU A 68 -15.78 -37.10 7.50
N GLY A 69 -15.32 -36.01 6.89
CA GLY A 69 -15.52 -35.73 5.48
C GLY A 69 -15.46 -34.25 5.11
N ARG A 70 -15.83 -33.98 3.86
CA ARG A 70 -15.94 -32.64 3.30
C ARG A 70 -17.40 -32.17 3.38
N TYR A 71 -17.60 -30.98 3.92
CA TYR A 71 -18.90 -30.34 4.05
C TYR A 71 -18.96 -29.08 3.18
N PRO A 72 -19.52 -29.16 1.97
CA PRO A 72 -19.70 -28.00 1.11
C PRO A 72 -20.84 -27.12 1.65
N LEU A 73 -20.58 -25.83 1.74
CA LEU A 73 -21.48 -24.83 2.32
C LEU A 73 -21.74 -23.68 1.33
N VAL A 74 -22.89 -23.03 1.48
CA VAL A 74 -23.13 -21.71 0.92
C VAL A 74 -23.63 -20.78 2.02
N PHE A 75 -22.92 -19.69 2.25
CA PHE A 75 -23.37 -18.59 3.09
C PHE A 75 -24.14 -17.59 2.25
N ARG A 76 -25.39 -17.34 2.62
CA ARG A 76 -26.21 -16.24 2.11
C ARG A 76 -26.20 -15.12 3.13
N ALA A 77 -25.63 -13.97 2.82
CA ALA A 77 -25.78 -12.79 3.65
C ALA A 77 -26.98 -11.98 3.15
N ARG A 78 -28.00 -11.83 4.00
CA ARG A 78 -29.16 -10.97 3.73
C ARG A 78 -28.79 -9.52 4.03
N THR A 79 -28.20 -9.29 5.19
CA THR A 79 -27.56 -8.03 5.58
C THR A 79 -26.11 -8.31 5.98
N PHE A 80 -25.39 -7.34 6.58
CA PHE A 80 -24.03 -7.58 7.05
C PHE A 80 -23.98 -8.57 8.22
N PHE A 81 -25.02 -8.56 9.06
CA PHE A 81 -25.07 -9.30 10.32
C PHE A 81 -26.13 -10.40 10.36
N SER A 82 -26.85 -10.63 9.26
CA SER A 82 -27.90 -11.66 9.18
C SER A 82 -27.83 -12.41 7.86
N GLY A 83 -28.20 -13.69 7.90
CA GLY A 83 -28.07 -14.58 6.76
C GLY A 83 -28.61 -15.98 6.99
N ASP A 84 -28.35 -16.84 6.03
CA ASP A 84 -28.67 -18.26 6.08
C ASP A 84 -27.39 -19.06 5.77
N THR A 85 -27.18 -20.17 6.49
CA THR A 85 -26.15 -21.16 6.15
C THR A 85 -26.80 -22.36 5.49
N TYR A 86 -26.33 -22.74 4.30
CA TYR A 86 -26.79 -23.92 3.56
C TYR A 86 -25.71 -24.98 3.53
N LEU A 87 -26.05 -26.21 3.91
CA LEU A 87 -25.21 -27.40 3.77
C LEU A 87 -25.57 -28.18 2.50
N GLY A 88 -24.55 -28.55 1.72
CA GLY A 88 -24.70 -29.41 0.57
C GLY A 88 -24.80 -30.88 0.96
N ILE A 89 -25.95 -31.51 0.66
CA ILE A 89 -26.19 -32.94 0.86
C ILE A 89 -26.53 -33.56 -0.50
N GLY A 90 -25.53 -34.19 -1.12
CA GLY A 90 -25.62 -34.72 -2.48
C GLY A 90 -25.76 -33.61 -3.53
N GLU A 91 -26.94 -33.53 -4.16
CA GLU A 91 -27.28 -32.47 -5.13
C GLU A 91 -28.16 -31.36 -4.51
N ARG A 92 -28.54 -31.48 -3.23
CA ARG A 92 -29.45 -30.56 -2.55
C ARG A 92 -28.68 -29.61 -1.62
N LEU A 93 -29.21 -28.40 -1.46
CA LEU A 93 -28.84 -27.49 -0.39
C LEU A 93 -29.90 -27.57 0.72
N VAL A 94 -29.46 -27.77 1.96
CA VAL A 94 -30.31 -27.81 3.16
C VAL A 94 -29.92 -26.65 4.06
N ARG A 95 -30.89 -25.79 4.36
CA ARG A 95 -30.69 -24.66 5.28
C ARG A 95 -30.56 -25.16 6.72
N LEU A 96 -29.53 -24.72 7.43
CA LEU A 96 -29.38 -25.00 8.87
C LEU A 96 -30.39 -24.18 9.68
N ASP A 97 -31.04 -24.81 10.66
CA ASP A 97 -32.07 -24.18 11.49
C ASP A 97 -31.46 -23.52 12.75
N ILE A 98 -30.64 -22.49 12.50
CA ILE A 98 -30.03 -21.61 13.51
C ILE A 98 -30.57 -20.18 13.34
N PRO A 99 -30.45 -19.28 14.35
CA PRO A 99 -30.84 -17.88 14.20
C PRO A 99 -30.19 -17.23 12.98
N GLU A 100 -30.90 -16.30 12.34
CA GLU A 100 -30.40 -15.64 11.12
C GLU A 100 -29.16 -14.78 11.39
N ASP A 101 -29.00 -14.29 12.61
CA ASP A 101 -27.82 -13.56 13.08
C ASP A 101 -26.84 -14.47 13.83
N ALA A 102 -26.99 -15.79 13.79
CA ALA A 102 -25.94 -16.67 14.31
C ALA A 102 -24.77 -16.76 13.32
N ALA A 103 -23.54 -16.69 13.83
CA ALA A 103 -22.34 -16.88 13.04
C ALA A 103 -21.92 -18.36 13.07
N PHE A 104 -22.07 -19.05 11.95
CA PHE A 104 -21.61 -20.43 11.81
C PHE A 104 -20.08 -20.47 11.82
N GLN A 105 -19.51 -21.27 12.73
CA GLN A 105 -18.06 -21.30 12.97
C GLN A 105 -17.40 -22.47 12.24
N THR A 106 -17.85 -23.70 12.53
CA THR A 106 -17.26 -24.90 11.92
C THR A 106 -18.17 -26.12 12.10
N ILE A 107 -17.76 -27.24 11.52
CA ILE A 107 -18.21 -28.59 11.89
C ILE A 107 -17.04 -29.28 12.57
N PHE A 108 -17.28 -29.82 13.76
CA PHE A 108 -16.30 -30.60 14.50
C PHE A 108 -16.90 -31.94 14.88
N ARG A 109 -16.33 -33.02 14.33
CA ARG A 109 -16.93 -34.35 14.35
C ARG A 109 -18.33 -34.33 13.72
N ASP A 110 -19.32 -34.69 14.50
CA ASP A 110 -20.75 -34.69 14.21
C ASP A 110 -21.46 -33.42 14.70
N HIS A 111 -20.75 -32.42 15.22
CA HIS A 111 -21.36 -31.21 15.78
C HIS A 111 -21.23 -30.00 14.85
N ALA A 112 -22.36 -29.33 14.59
CA ALA A 112 -22.41 -27.97 14.07
C ALA A 112 -22.08 -26.99 15.19
N VAL A 113 -21.09 -26.12 14.98
CA VAL A 113 -20.63 -25.14 15.95
C VAL A 113 -20.93 -23.73 15.44
N PHE A 114 -21.62 -22.92 16.24
CA PHE A 114 -22.01 -21.55 15.87
C PHE A 114 -22.09 -20.64 17.10
N SER A 115 -21.88 -19.35 16.91
CA SER A 115 -22.01 -18.34 17.97
C SER A 115 -23.25 -17.47 17.77
N LEU A 116 -23.78 -16.96 18.89
CA LEU A 116 -25.00 -16.16 18.90
C LEU A 116 -24.72 -14.66 18.90
N ARG A 117 -25.42 -13.91 18.04
CA ARG A 117 -25.46 -12.44 18.08
C ARG A 117 -26.67 -11.87 18.80
N SER A 118 -27.65 -12.70 19.17
CA SER A 118 -28.81 -12.35 19.98
C SER A 118 -29.15 -13.49 20.94
N ASP A 119 -29.88 -13.17 22.02
CA ASP A 119 -30.47 -14.19 22.88
C ASP A 119 -31.38 -15.12 22.05
N TRP A 120 -31.23 -16.43 22.21
CA TRP A 120 -32.05 -17.40 21.50
C TRP A 120 -32.91 -18.21 22.47
N GLN A 121 -34.21 -17.97 22.42
CA GLN A 121 -35.21 -18.70 23.21
C GLN A 121 -35.68 -19.97 22.49
N ILE A 122 -35.52 -21.13 23.15
CA ILE A 122 -36.04 -22.42 22.69
C ILE A 122 -36.80 -23.08 23.84
N GLY A 123 -38.13 -23.11 23.74
CA GLY A 123 -38.98 -23.60 24.83
C GLY A 123 -38.79 -22.75 26.09
N GLU A 124 -38.34 -23.37 27.18
CA GLU A 124 -38.03 -22.69 28.45
C GLU A 124 -36.55 -22.27 28.58
N THR A 125 -35.68 -22.71 27.66
CA THR A 125 -34.24 -22.42 27.69
C THR A 125 -33.91 -21.16 26.90
N THR A 126 -33.14 -20.26 27.51
CA THR A 126 -32.53 -19.10 26.83
C THR A 126 -31.04 -19.35 26.67
N TYR A 127 -30.55 -19.36 25.44
CA TYR A 127 -29.12 -19.28 25.14
C TYR A 127 -28.73 -17.82 24.98
N ARG A 128 -27.70 -17.36 25.71
CA ARG A 128 -27.37 -15.93 25.76
C ARG A 128 -26.63 -15.45 24.51
N GLN A 129 -26.84 -14.19 24.16
CA GLN A 129 -26.02 -13.45 23.20
C GLN A 129 -24.53 -13.60 23.53
N GLY A 130 -23.70 -13.83 22.52
CA GLY A 130 -22.26 -14.04 22.65
C GLY A 130 -21.85 -15.47 23.02
N SER A 131 -22.79 -16.39 23.28
CA SER A 131 -22.46 -17.80 23.53
C SER A 131 -21.95 -18.52 22.28
N LEU A 132 -21.04 -19.48 22.49
CA LEU A 132 -20.67 -20.50 21.50
C LEU A 132 -21.44 -21.78 21.79
N LEU A 133 -22.17 -22.27 20.81
CA LEU A 133 -23.01 -23.47 20.91
C LEU A 133 -22.49 -24.58 20.00
N ALA A 134 -22.67 -25.82 20.44
CA ALA A 134 -22.49 -27.01 19.62
C ALA A 134 -23.74 -27.86 19.68
N GLY A 135 -24.24 -28.30 18.51
CA GLY A 135 -25.35 -29.24 18.41
C GLY A 135 -25.03 -30.32 17.41
N ASP A 136 -25.53 -31.53 17.66
CA ASP A 136 -25.43 -32.63 16.70
C ASP A 136 -26.04 -32.22 15.34
N LEU A 137 -25.29 -32.46 14.27
CA LEU A 137 -25.62 -31.99 12.93
C LEU A 137 -26.85 -32.72 12.38
N ASP A 138 -27.00 -34.02 12.64
CA ASP A 138 -28.16 -34.79 12.19
C ASP A 138 -29.43 -34.37 12.96
N ASP A 139 -29.29 -34.11 14.25
CA ASP A 139 -30.34 -33.52 15.09
C ASP A 139 -30.78 -32.16 14.53
N LEU A 140 -29.83 -31.27 14.25
CA LEU A 140 -30.08 -29.94 13.70
C LEU A 140 -30.78 -30.02 12.34
N LEU A 141 -30.34 -30.92 11.45
CA LEU A 141 -30.95 -31.18 10.15
C LEU A 141 -32.37 -31.79 10.27
N ALA A 142 -32.62 -32.54 11.35
CA ALA A 142 -33.95 -33.06 11.68
C ALA A 142 -34.84 -32.03 12.40
N GLY A 143 -34.35 -30.82 12.67
CA GLY A 143 -35.06 -29.75 13.38
C GLY A 143 -35.09 -29.92 14.90
N ARG A 144 -34.26 -30.80 15.46
CA ARG A 144 -34.03 -30.88 16.92
C ARG A 144 -33.06 -29.78 17.31
N ARG A 145 -33.42 -29.03 18.36
CA ARG A 145 -32.68 -27.84 18.83
C ARG A 145 -32.18 -28.08 20.26
N VAL A 146 -31.17 -28.93 20.36
CA VAL A 146 -30.50 -29.27 21.63
C VAL A 146 -29.03 -28.93 21.46
N PHE A 147 -28.52 -28.05 22.30
CA PHE A 147 -27.17 -27.52 22.18
C PHE A 147 -26.42 -27.58 23.50
N ASP A 148 -25.15 -27.99 23.43
CA ASP A 148 -24.15 -27.77 24.46
C ASP A 148 -23.64 -26.32 24.39
N VAL A 149 -23.51 -25.69 25.56
CA VAL A 149 -22.90 -24.36 25.67
C VAL A 149 -21.40 -24.55 25.88
N LEU A 150 -20.60 -24.26 24.85
CA LEU A 150 -19.15 -24.37 24.89
C LEU A 150 -18.49 -23.15 25.52
N PHE A 151 -19.09 -21.98 25.30
CA PHE A 151 -18.68 -20.72 25.89
C PHE A 151 -19.91 -19.86 26.17
N GLU A 152 -19.85 -19.12 27.27
CA GLU A 152 -20.83 -18.09 27.62
C GLU A 152 -20.06 -16.85 28.07
N PRO A 153 -20.43 -15.64 27.58
CA PRO A 153 -19.71 -14.44 27.93
C PRO A 153 -19.85 -14.09 29.41
N ALA A 154 -18.81 -13.47 29.96
CA ALA A 154 -18.84 -12.80 31.26
C ALA A 154 -18.67 -11.29 31.04
N GLU A 155 -18.76 -10.49 32.12
CA GLU A 155 -18.78 -9.02 32.05
C GLU A 155 -17.70 -8.41 31.13
N ARG A 156 -16.49 -8.98 31.12
CA ARG A 156 -15.37 -8.55 30.27
C ARG A 156 -14.70 -9.70 29.51
N VAL A 157 -15.38 -10.85 29.40
CA VAL A 157 -14.83 -12.04 28.72
C VAL A 157 -15.72 -12.44 27.56
N PHE A 158 -15.18 -12.39 26.33
CA PHE A 158 -15.96 -12.56 25.10
C PHE A 158 -15.27 -13.48 24.11
N LEU A 159 -16.08 -14.15 23.29
CA LEU A 159 -15.60 -15.00 22.20
C LEU A 159 -14.90 -14.13 21.14
N ASP A 160 -13.78 -14.61 20.62
CA ASP A 160 -13.08 -13.96 19.50
C ASP A 160 -13.08 -14.87 18.27
N THR A 161 -12.28 -15.93 18.29
CA THR A 161 -12.08 -16.81 17.13
C THR A 161 -12.28 -18.27 17.51
N VAL A 162 -12.85 -19.06 16.59
CA VAL A 162 -12.98 -20.52 16.71
C VAL A 162 -12.32 -21.19 15.51
N ALA A 163 -11.55 -22.25 15.77
CA ALA A 163 -11.05 -23.16 14.75
C ALA A 163 -11.14 -24.61 15.22
N ALA A 164 -10.79 -25.57 14.37
CA ALA A 164 -10.79 -26.99 14.71
C ALA A 164 -9.49 -27.65 14.26
N THR A 165 -8.94 -28.51 15.11
CA THR A 165 -8.03 -29.59 14.70
C THR A 165 -8.83 -30.87 14.48
N ARG A 166 -8.16 -31.97 14.11
CA ARG A 166 -8.77 -33.31 14.14
C ARG A 166 -9.44 -33.63 15.49
N ASP A 167 -8.77 -33.29 16.59
CA ASP A 167 -9.09 -33.84 17.92
C ASP A 167 -9.71 -32.82 18.88
N ALA A 168 -9.67 -31.52 18.57
CA ALA A 168 -10.20 -30.47 19.44
C ALA A 168 -10.68 -29.22 18.67
N LEU A 169 -11.66 -28.52 19.26
CA LEU A 169 -11.93 -27.12 18.97
C LEU A 169 -10.87 -26.24 19.62
N LEU A 170 -10.48 -25.19 18.93
CA LEU A 170 -9.59 -24.15 19.42
C LEU A 170 -10.43 -22.88 19.57
N VAL A 171 -10.46 -22.32 20.78
CA VAL A 171 -11.31 -21.17 21.12
C VAL A 171 -10.43 -20.08 21.69
N THR A 172 -10.34 -18.96 20.99
CA THR A 172 -9.76 -17.73 21.54
C THR A 172 -10.87 -16.88 22.15
N THR A 173 -10.62 -16.32 23.33
CA THR A 173 -11.50 -15.34 23.98
C THR A 173 -10.73 -14.07 24.30
N LEU A 174 -11.39 -12.92 24.38
CA LEU A 174 -10.84 -11.69 24.94
C LEU A 174 -11.26 -11.57 26.40
N ASP A 175 -10.29 -11.58 27.30
CA ASP A 175 -10.42 -11.22 28.72
C ASP A 175 -9.90 -9.79 28.89
N ASN A 176 -10.84 -8.85 29.00
CA ASN A 176 -10.58 -7.42 29.05
C ASN A 176 -9.65 -6.93 27.91
N VAL A 177 -9.98 -7.32 26.68
CA VAL A 177 -9.27 -6.99 25.43
C VAL A 177 -7.88 -7.65 25.28
N THR A 178 -7.56 -8.65 26.11
CA THR A 178 -6.36 -9.49 25.95
C THR A 178 -6.76 -10.94 25.70
N SER A 179 -6.02 -11.66 24.86
CA SER A 179 -6.43 -13.01 24.46
C SER A 179 -6.20 -14.04 25.56
N ARG A 180 -7.09 -15.04 25.60
CA ARG A 180 -6.90 -16.37 26.18
C ARG A 180 -7.14 -17.39 25.09
N LEU A 181 -6.43 -18.51 25.13
CA LEU A 181 -6.56 -19.58 24.14
C LEU A 181 -6.90 -20.90 24.83
N TYR A 182 -7.95 -21.57 24.36
CA TYR A 182 -8.42 -22.82 24.90
C TYR A 182 -8.46 -23.90 23.84
N ARG A 183 -8.05 -25.11 24.24
CA ARG A 183 -8.28 -26.35 23.50
C ARG A 183 -9.45 -27.08 24.15
N MET A 184 -10.48 -27.38 23.36
CA MET A 184 -11.70 -28.03 23.79
C MET A 184 -11.89 -29.36 23.07
N ALA A 185 -11.73 -30.47 23.79
CA ALA A 185 -11.85 -31.82 23.23
C ALA A 185 -13.16 -32.47 23.69
N PHE A 186 -13.81 -33.20 22.79
CA PHE A 186 -15.00 -33.99 23.12
C PHE A 186 -14.61 -35.45 23.39
N ALA A 187 -14.93 -35.98 24.57
CA ALA A 187 -14.66 -37.36 24.94
C ALA A 187 -15.74 -37.87 25.90
N ASP A 188 -16.14 -39.14 25.76
CA ASP A 188 -17.12 -39.81 26.62
C ASP A 188 -18.45 -39.04 26.78
N GLY A 189 -18.88 -38.35 25.71
CA GLY A 189 -20.13 -37.56 25.70
C GLY A 189 -20.04 -36.22 26.42
N ALA A 190 -18.84 -35.73 26.73
CA ALA A 190 -18.63 -34.46 27.41
C ALA A 190 -17.50 -33.63 26.78
N TRP A 191 -17.63 -32.31 26.90
CA TRP A 191 -16.60 -31.35 26.49
C TRP A 191 -15.60 -31.11 27.62
N GLY A 192 -14.34 -31.40 27.37
CA GLY A 192 -13.21 -31.01 28.21
C GLY A 192 -12.56 -29.74 27.69
N ARG A 193 -12.14 -28.84 28.58
CA ARG A 193 -11.47 -27.57 28.26
C ARG A 193 -10.10 -27.50 28.93
N GLU A 194 -9.09 -27.12 28.16
CA GLU A 194 -7.72 -26.92 28.62
C GLU A 194 -7.20 -25.58 28.11
N GLU A 195 -6.56 -24.79 28.98
CA GLU A 195 -5.96 -23.51 28.58
C GLU A 195 -4.56 -23.72 28.01
N ILE A 196 -4.30 -23.07 26.88
CA ILE A 196 -2.97 -22.97 26.29
C ILE A 196 -2.31 -21.74 26.87
N ALA A 197 -1.23 -21.95 27.62
CA ALA A 197 -0.49 -20.85 28.24
C ALA A 197 0.07 -19.90 27.17
N LEU A 198 -0.31 -18.62 27.25
CA LEU A 198 0.22 -17.57 26.40
C LEU A 198 1.44 -16.88 27.07
N PRO A 199 2.38 -16.33 26.28
CA PRO A 199 3.58 -15.69 26.82
C PRO A 199 3.33 -14.48 27.75
N GLY A 200 2.17 -13.83 27.64
CA GLY A 200 1.83 -12.63 28.39
C GLY A 200 0.41 -12.15 28.12
N LEU A 201 0.16 -10.87 28.44
CA LEU A 201 -1.12 -10.19 28.21
C LEU A 201 -1.07 -9.44 26.87
N GLY A 202 -1.37 -10.16 25.80
CA GLY A 202 -1.33 -9.66 24.43
C GLY A 202 -2.45 -10.25 23.58
N THR A 203 -2.28 -10.25 22.27
CA THR A 203 -3.18 -10.88 21.32
C THR A 203 -2.64 -12.22 20.88
N ALA A 204 -3.50 -13.23 20.81
CA ALA A 204 -3.20 -14.52 20.20
C ALA A 204 -4.21 -14.83 19.09
N ALA A 205 -3.72 -15.24 17.92
CA ALA A 205 -4.57 -15.62 16.79
C ALA A 205 -4.21 -17.01 16.29
N ILE A 206 -5.21 -17.82 15.93
CA ILE A 206 -4.99 -19.13 15.35
C ILE A 206 -4.56 -18.93 13.89
N ALA A 207 -3.30 -19.24 13.59
CA ALA A 207 -2.72 -19.02 12.27
C ALA A 207 -3.02 -20.17 11.30
N ALA A 208 -3.07 -21.40 11.81
CA ALA A 208 -3.47 -22.59 11.06
C ALA A 208 -3.81 -23.74 12.01
N ALA A 209 -4.79 -24.56 11.67
CA ALA A 209 -5.14 -25.77 12.42
C ALA A 209 -5.17 -26.98 11.47
N SER A 210 -4.66 -28.13 11.93
CA SER A 210 -4.61 -29.34 11.11
C SER A 210 -5.90 -30.15 11.23
N ASP A 211 -6.53 -30.40 10.10
CA ASP A 211 -7.66 -31.31 9.94
C ASP A 211 -7.31 -32.79 10.18
N THR A 212 -6.02 -33.15 10.15
CA THR A 212 -5.56 -34.55 10.20
C THR A 212 -4.78 -34.91 11.46
N ALA A 213 -4.45 -33.93 12.31
CA ALA A 213 -3.73 -34.14 13.56
C ALA A 213 -4.09 -33.07 14.60
N ASP A 214 -3.85 -33.36 15.88
CA ASP A 214 -3.98 -32.38 16.96
C ASP A 214 -2.76 -31.44 17.04
N VAL A 215 -2.57 -30.70 15.96
CA VAL A 215 -1.44 -29.80 15.75
C VAL A 215 -1.97 -28.52 15.15
N PHE A 216 -1.54 -27.39 15.70
CA PHE A 216 -1.93 -26.08 15.20
C PHE A 216 -0.82 -25.06 15.42
N PHE A 217 -0.86 -24.00 14.61
CA PHE A 217 -0.04 -22.82 14.78
C PHE A 217 -0.90 -21.70 15.33
N PHE A 218 -0.36 -20.94 16.29
CA PHE A 218 -0.92 -19.68 16.71
C PHE A 218 0.16 -18.60 16.74
N THR A 219 -0.23 -17.36 16.53
CA THR A 219 0.62 -16.19 16.72
C THR A 219 0.38 -15.58 18.09
N TYR A 220 1.39 -14.91 18.63
CA TYR A 220 1.25 -14.03 19.79
C TYR A 220 2.08 -12.77 19.61
N GLU A 221 1.47 -11.63 19.93
CA GLU A 221 2.11 -10.32 19.97
C GLU A 221 1.49 -9.43 21.06
N ASP A 222 2.21 -8.37 21.42
CA ASP A 222 1.67 -7.24 22.18
C ASP A 222 2.29 -5.95 21.63
N PHE A 223 2.01 -4.79 22.24
CA PHE A 223 2.51 -3.51 21.73
C PHE A 223 4.05 -3.41 21.64
N LEU A 224 4.78 -4.16 22.48
CA LEU A 224 6.23 -4.05 22.63
C LEU A 224 6.97 -5.35 22.24
N THR A 225 6.25 -6.47 22.17
CA THR A 225 6.77 -7.79 21.80
C THR A 225 6.44 -8.13 20.34
N PRO A 226 7.44 -8.34 19.47
CA PRO A 226 7.19 -8.69 18.07
C PRO A 226 6.40 -9.98 17.87
N ASP A 227 5.56 -9.99 16.83
CA ASP A 227 4.79 -11.17 16.43
C ASP A 227 5.64 -12.43 16.32
N SER A 228 5.12 -13.47 16.94
CA SER A 228 5.80 -14.72 17.20
C SER A 228 4.90 -15.88 16.85
N LEU A 229 5.37 -16.76 15.97
CA LEU A 229 4.69 -17.99 15.60
C LEU A 229 5.03 -19.10 16.60
N PHE A 230 4.00 -19.73 17.15
CA PHE A 230 4.07 -20.88 18.04
C PHE A 230 3.47 -22.10 17.37
N LEU A 231 4.06 -23.27 17.65
CA LEU A 231 3.53 -24.57 17.28
C LEU A 231 3.03 -25.27 18.53
N ALA A 232 1.75 -25.62 18.52
CA ALA A 232 1.12 -26.41 19.57
C ALA A 232 0.87 -27.85 19.09
N ARG A 233 1.14 -28.80 19.98
CA ARG A 233 0.79 -30.22 19.83
C ARG A 233 -0.01 -30.63 21.06
N GLY A 234 -1.31 -30.82 20.90
CA GLY A 234 -2.23 -30.80 22.04
C GLY A 234 -2.10 -29.49 22.81
N ALA A 235 -1.87 -29.55 24.12
CA ALA A 235 -1.72 -28.37 24.95
C ALA A 235 -0.30 -27.81 25.08
N ALA A 236 0.71 -28.55 24.62
CA ALA A 236 2.10 -28.10 24.70
C ALA A 236 2.42 -27.19 23.51
N ALA A 237 2.88 -25.97 23.81
CA ALA A 237 3.26 -24.97 22.81
C ALA A 237 4.75 -24.63 22.87
N GLU A 238 5.37 -24.46 21.71
CA GLU A 238 6.76 -24.00 21.58
C GLU A 238 6.86 -22.86 20.55
N LYS A 239 7.71 -21.86 20.82
CA LYS A 239 7.97 -20.77 19.88
C LYS A 239 8.81 -21.28 18.71
N VAL A 240 8.31 -21.14 17.49
CA VAL A 240 8.99 -21.56 16.25
C VAL A 240 9.81 -20.43 15.66
N LYS A 241 9.21 -19.23 15.57
CA LYS A 241 9.83 -18.07 14.93
C LYS A 241 9.31 -16.77 15.53
N SER A 242 10.11 -15.72 15.47
CA SER A 242 9.74 -14.34 15.80
C SER A 242 10.02 -13.44 14.62
N MET A 243 9.21 -12.41 14.41
CA MET A 243 9.69 -11.24 13.69
C MET A 243 10.89 -10.62 14.43
N PRO A 244 11.83 -9.99 13.71
CA PRO A 244 12.81 -9.10 14.33
C PRO A 244 12.10 -8.00 15.12
N ALA A 245 12.75 -7.50 16.18
CA ALA A 245 12.37 -6.21 16.73
C ALA A 245 12.70 -5.12 15.71
N PHE A 246 11.68 -4.35 15.32
CA PHE A 246 11.79 -3.27 14.33
C PHE A 246 11.91 -1.88 14.96
N PHE A 247 11.83 -1.80 16.29
CA PHE A 247 12.10 -0.59 17.08
C PHE A 247 12.61 -0.99 18.47
N ASP A 248 13.33 -0.07 19.12
CA ASP A 248 13.79 -0.23 20.51
C ASP A 248 12.64 0.05 21.48
N ALA A 249 12.13 -1.01 22.11
CA ALA A 249 11.09 -0.92 23.13
C ALA A 249 11.65 -0.63 24.54
N THR A 250 12.97 -0.49 24.69
CA THR A 250 13.61 -0.26 25.99
C THR A 250 13.11 1.03 26.62
N GLY A 251 12.59 0.94 27.85
CA GLY A 251 12.07 2.10 28.57
C GLY A 251 10.68 2.55 28.08
N LEU A 252 9.97 1.76 27.28
CA LEU A 252 8.53 1.93 27.06
C LEU A 252 7.74 1.07 28.04
N GLU A 253 6.54 1.54 28.39
CA GLU A 253 5.56 0.79 29.18
C GLU A 253 4.17 0.83 28.54
N VAL A 254 3.38 -0.20 28.83
CA VAL A 254 1.98 -0.31 28.41
C VAL A 254 1.11 -0.25 29.66
N SER A 255 0.12 0.62 29.66
CA SER A 255 -0.94 0.66 30.69
C SER A 255 -2.31 0.62 30.04
N GLN A 256 -3.28 0.00 30.73
CA GLN A 256 -4.68 0.05 30.33
C GLN A 256 -5.43 1.00 31.25
N HIS A 257 -6.26 1.85 30.66
CA HIS A 257 -7.05 2.86 31.35
C HIS A 257 -8.49 2.81 30.86
N GLU A 258 -9.34 3.62 31.50
CA GLU A 258 -10.74 3.72 31.15
C GLU A 258 -11.24 5.15 31.26
N ALA A 259 -11.81 5.66 30.17
CA ALA A 259 -12.55 6.91 30.12
C ALA A 259 -14.03 6.69 30.45
N THR A 260 -14.73 7.74 30.87
CA THR A 260 -16.19 7.70 31.02
C THR A 260 -16.81 8.40 29.83
N SER A 261 -17.54 7.65 29.00
CA SER A 261 -18.33 8.23 27.91
C SER A 261 -19.48 9.07 28.46
N LYS A 262 -20.10 9.88 27.59
CA LYS A 262 -21.14 10.84 27.95
C LYS A 262 -22.36 10.21 28.64
N ASP A 263 -22.66 8.95 28.32
CA ASP A 263 -23.75 8.18 28.93
C ASP A 263 -23.34 7.38 30.18
N GLY A 264 -22.10 7.55 30.65
CA GLY A 264 -21.55 6.86 31.82
C GLY A 264 -20.84 5.54 31.51
N THR A 265 -20.84 5.09 30.24
CA THR A 265 -20.18 3.84 29.86
C THR A 265 -18.67 3.95 30.05
N ARG A 266 -18.03 2.91 30.59
CA ARG A 266 -16.57 2.84 30.76
C ARG A 266 -15.93 2.36 29.46
N ILE A 267 -15.09 3.19 28.87
CA ILE A 267 -14.43 2.94 27.59
C ILE A 267 -12.96 2.61 27.84
N PRO A 268 -12.52 1.36 27.62
CA PRO A 268 -11.13 0.99 27.80
C PRO A 268 -10.26 1.58 26.68
N TYR A 269 -9.02 1.87 27.03
CA TYR A 269 -7.99 2.18 26.05
C TYR A 269 -6.62 1.76 26.58
N PHE A 270 -5.72 1.39 25.67
CA PHE A 270 -4.32 1.14 25.98
C PHE A 270 -3.50 2.40 25.73
N LEU A 271 -2.51 2.63 26.58
CA LEU A 271 -1.53 3.70 26.45
C LEU A 271 -0.13 3.08 26.39
N VAL A 272 0.62 3.42 25.34
CA VAL A 272 2.03 3.04 25.16
C VAL A 272 2.86 4.32 25.25
N ALA A 273 3.72 4.40 26.25
CA ALA A 273 4.44 5.62 26.58
C ALA A 273 5.86 5.34 27.11
N PRO A 274 6.77 6.33 27.06
CA PRO A 274 8.02 6.27 27.81
C PRO A 274 7.77 6.08 29.31
N GLN A 275 8.53 5.21 29.94
CA GLN A 275 8.46 4.94 31.37
C GLN A 275 8.73 6.22 32.16
N GLY A 276 7.83 6.55 33.09
CA GLY A 276 7.96 7.78 33.89
C GLY A 276 7.68 9.06 33.11
N LEU A 277 6.88 8.99 32.04
CA LEU A 277 6.37 10.14 31.30
C LEU A 277 5.92 11.25 32.28
N PRO A 278 6.43 12.48 32.16
CA PRO A 278 5.93 13.60 32.94
C PRO A 278 4.45 13.85 32.67
N ALA A 279 3.64 13.86 33.72
CA ALA A 279 2.22 14.22 33.64
C ALA A 279 2.04 15.75 33.61
N ASP A 280 2.62 16.40 32.61
CA ASP A 280 2.61 17.87 32.44
C ASP A 280 1.83 18.35 31.21
N GLY A 281 1.22 17.42 30.46
CA GLY A 281 0.37 17.71 29.29
C GLY A 281 1.14 18.04 28.02
N THR A 282 2.46 17.80 27.98
CA THR A 282 3.31 18.24 26.86
C THR A 282 3.67 17.15 25.85
N ALA A 283 3.24 15.90 26.06
CA ALA A 283 3.63 14.79 25.20
C ALA A 283 2.83 14.79 23.88
N PRO A 284 3.49 14.81 22.71
CA PRO A 284 2.83 14.53 21.43
C PRO A 284 2.17 13.16 21.48
N THR A 285 0.85 13.13 21.33
CA THR A 285 0.05 11.92 21.51
C THR A 285 -0.73 11.61 20.24
N LEU A 286 -0.69 10.34 19.82
CA LEU A 286 -1.49 9.81 18.73
C LEU A 286 -2.54 8.86 19.29
N LEU A 287 -3.81 9.23 19.13
CA LEU A 287 -4.96 8.40 19.49
C LEU A 287 -5.54 7.72 18.24
N TYR A 288 -5.66 6.40 18.29
CA TYR A 288 -6.22 5.59 17.21
C TYR A 288 -7.49 4.86 17.65
N GLY A 289 -8.44 4.68 16.72
CA GLY A 289 -9.68 3.94 16.96
C GLY A 289 -10.36 3.47 15.66
N TYR A 290 -11.32 2.55 15.80
CA TYR A 290 -12.11 2.01 14.68
C TYR A 290 -13.62 2.06 14.97
N GLY A 291 -14.13 1.28 15.93
CA GLY A 291 -15.49 1.41 16.47
C GLY A 291 -16.62 1.14 15.47
N GLY A 292 -16.65 -0.06 14.89
CA GLY A 292 -17.76 -0.53 14.06
C GLY A 292 -17.55 -1.97 13.58
N PHE A 293 -18.61 -2.55 13.02
CA PHE A 293 -18.65 -3.89 12.43
C PHE A 293 -18.26 -5.05 13.35
N GLU A 294 -18.32 -4.86 14.68
CA GLU A 294 -17.88 -5.85 15.67
C GLU A 294 -16.39 -6.21 15.55
N ILE A 295 -15.57 -5.32 14.98
CA ILE A 295 -14.13 -5.53 14.88
C ILE A 295 -13.45 -5.08 16.18
N SER A 296 -12.80 -6.01 16.86
CA SER A 296 -12.00 -5.75 18.08
C SER A 296 -10.66 -5.10 17.75
N GLN A 297 -10.31 -4.01 18.45
CA GLN A 297 -8.98 -3.39 18.37
C GLN A 297 -8.05 -3.89 19.48
N THR A 298 -7.43 -5.06 19.32
CA THR A 298 -6.60 -5.67 20.36
C THR A 298 -5.13 -5.19 20.34
N PRO A 299 -4.34 -5.43 21.39
CA PRO A 299 -2.91 -5.10 21.41
C PRO A 299 -2.15 -5.74 20.23
N TYR A 300 -1.39 -4.95 19.47
CA TYR A 300 -0.61 -5.45 18.33
C TYR A 300 0.74 -4.74 18.19
N TYR A 301 1.74 -5.46 17.67
CA TYR A 301 3.09 -4.94 17.45
C TYR A 301 3.14 -4.20 16.12
N SER A 302 3.14 -2.86 16.18
CA SER A 302 3.30 -2.02 15.00
C SER A 302 4.74 -1.56 14.85
N ALA A 303 5.49 -2.18 13.94
CA ALA A 303 6.84 -1.73 13.56
C ALA A 303 6.86 -0.25 13.17
N ILE A 304 5.79 0.23 12.51
CA ILE A 304 5.68 1.60 12.02
C ILE A 304 5.37 2.59 13.15
N VAL A 305 4.40 2.30 14.02
CA VAL A 305 4.12 3.16 15.19
C VAL A 305 5.35 3.22 16.08
N GLY A 306 6.00 2.08 16.31
CA GLY A 306 7.24 1.98 17.07
C GLY A 306 8.34 2.91 16.56
N ALA A 307 8.78 2.69 15.31
CA ALA A 307 9.91 3.44 14.74
C ALA A 307 9.57 4.90 14.40
N ALA A 308 8.36 5.17 13.91
CA ALA A 308 7.99 6.52 13.45
C ALA A 308 7.44 7.42 14.56
N TRP A 309 6.99 6.85 15.68
CA TRP A 309 6.32 7.59 16.76
C TRP A 309 6.96 7.34 18.14
N LEU A 310 6.96 6.10 18.62
CA LEU A 310 7.37 5.77 19.99
C LEU A 310 8.87 6.02 20.24
N GLU A 311 9.76 5.61 19.34
CA GLU A 311 11.21 5.84 19.46
C GLU A 311 11.58 7.34 19.50
N ARG A 312 10.71 8.19 18.95
CA ARG A 312 10.88 9.64 18.93
C ARG A 312 10.29 10.32 20.17
N GLY A 313 9.82 9.55 21.15
CA GLY A 313 9.24 10.02 22.39
C GLY A 313 7.75 10.37 22.31
N GLY A 314 7.07 9.99 21.22
CA GLY A 314 5.62 10.12 21.11
C GLY A 314 4.88 9.12 21.99
N VAL A 315 3.64 9.44 22.35
CA VAL A 315 2.73 8.57 23.10
C VAL A 315 1.66 8.01 22.17
N TYR A 316 1.38 6.72 22.23
CA TYR A 316 0.33 6.09 21.42
C TYR A 316 -0.80 5.59 22.30
N ALA A 317 -2.05 5.88 21.91
CA ALA A 317 -3.24 5.40 22.57
C ALA A 317 -4.14 4.63 21.60
N LEU A 318 -4.60 3.44 22.00
CA LEU A 318 -5.55 2.62 21.24
C LEU A 318 -6.87 2.56 22.00
N ALA A 319 -7.94 3.14 21.44
CA ALA A 319 -9.26 3.18 22.07
C ALA A 319 -10.16 2.02 21.64
N ASN A 320 -10.75 1.35 22.64
CA ASN A 320 -11.65 0.21 22.47
C ASN A 320 -13.11 0.66 22.62
N ILE A 321 -13.56 1.48 21.67
CA ILE A 321 -14.87 2.15 21.69
C ILE A 321 -16.02 1.24 21.25
N ARG A 322 -17.27 1.60 21.59
CA ARG A 322 -18.47 0.86 21.14
C ARG A 322 -18.60 0.86 19.62
N GLY A 323 -19.32 -0.13 19.11
CA GLY A 323 -19.31 -0.50 17.69
C GLY A 323 -18.23 -1.54 17.37
N GLY A 324 -17.15 -1.60 18.14
CA GLY A 324 -16.16 -2.69 18.06
C GLY A 324 -16.67 -4.00 18.65
N GLY A 325 -15.82 -5.04 18.61
CA GLY A 325 -16.13 -6.39 19.10
C GLY A 325 -15.53 -6.75 20.46
N GLU A 326 -14.87 -5.79 21.13
CA GLU A 326 -14.07 -6.06 22.32
C GLU A 326 -14.86 -6.70 23.46
N PHE A 327 -16.15 -6.37 23.55
CA PHE A 327 -17.10 -6.95 24.49
C PHE A 327 -18.30 -7.61 23.78
N GLY A 328 -18.01 -8.25 22.63
CA GLY A 328 -18.96 -9.06 21.87
C GLY A 328 -20.10 -8.29 21.20
N PRO A 329 -21.16 -9.00 20.75
CA PRO A 329 -22.24 -8.41 19.95
C PRO A 329 -22.97 -7.26 20.64
N ALA A 330 -23.11 -7.29 21.97
CA ALA A 330 -23.75 -6.22 22.73
C ALA A 330 -22.98 -4.89 22.63
N TRP A 331 -21.64 -4.96 22.60
CA TRP A 331 -20.76 -3.79 22.48
C TRP A 331 -20.85 -3.15 21.10
N HIS A 332 -20.94 -3.99 20.07
CA HIS A 332 -21.19 -3.56 18.69
C HIS A 332 -22.56 -2.89 18.56
N GLN A 333 -23.62 -3.61 18.93
CA GLN A 333 -25.00 -3.16 18.81
C GLN A 333 -25.31 -1.89 19.62
N ALA A 334 -24.52 -1.60 20.66
CA ALA A 334 -24.65 -0.37 21.43
C ALA A 334 -24.34 0.91 20.63
N ALA A 335 -23.68 0.82 19.46
CA ALA A 335 -23.31 1.97 18.61
C ALA A 335 -23.54 1.72 17.10
N VAL A 336 -24.66 1.09 16.74
CA VAL A 336 -25.14 1.00 15.35
C VAL A 336 -26.37 1.89 15.12
N ARG A 337 -26.66 2.20 13.86
CA ARG A 337 -27.85 2.94 13.40
C ARG A 337 -28.09 4.23 14.18
N GLU A 338 -29.23 4.41 14.83
CA GLU A 338 -29.57 5.60 15.60
C GLU A 338 -28.59 5.87 16.75
N ASN A 339 -27.91 4.83 17.23
CA ASN A 339 -26.91 4.91 18.29
C ASN A 339 -25.48 5.10 17.77
N HIS A 340 -25.27 5.17 16.44
CA HIS A 340 -23.92 5.26 15.86
C HIS A 340 -23.09 6.42 16.41
N HIS A 341 -23.74 7.55 16.70
CA HIS A 341 -23.11 8.73 17.28
C HIS A 341 -22.34 8.46 18.58
N ARG A 342 -22.66 7.39 19.31
CA ARG A 342 -21.96 7.00 20.55
C ARG A 342 -20.51 6.64 20.33
N ASN A 343 -20.12 6.16 19.14
CA ASN A 343 -18.71 5.88 18.87
C ASN A 343 -17.86 7.17 18.89
N PHE A 344 -18.39 8.29 18.39
CA PHE A 344 -17.74 9.60 18.45
C PHE A 344 -17.68 10.11 19.90
N GLU A 345 -18.74 9.91 20.67
CA GLU A 345 -18.79 10.27 22.09
C GLU A 345 -17.76 9.47 22.91
N ASP A 346 -17.63 8.17 22.64
CA ASP A 346 -16.63 7.30 23.28
C ASP A 346 -15.21 7.73 22.94
N PHE A 347 -14.95 8.03 21.67
CA PHE A 347 -13.62 8.43 21.21
C PHE A 347 -13.21 9.81 21.72
N ALA A 348 -14.15 10.77 21.76
CA ALA A 348 -13.97 12.06 22.41
C ALA A 348 -13.70 11.92 23.91
N ALA A 349 -14.41 11.02 24.61
CA ALA A 349 -14.18 10.78 26.04
C ALA A 349 -12.77 10.25 26.33
N VAL A 350 -12.21 9.40 25.46
CA VAL A 350 -10.81 8.96 25.59
C VAL A 350 -9.83 10.13 25.37
N ALA A 351 -10.10 11.00 24.39
CA ALA A 351 -9.30 12.21 24.17
C ALA A 351 -9.32 13.15 25.38
N GLU A 352 -10.50 13.39 25.96
CA GLU A 352 -10.66 14.19 27.19
C GLU A 352 -9.95 13.56 28.39
N ASP A 353 -10.04 12.24 28.56
CA ASP A 353 -9.36 11.52 29.66
C ASP A 353 -7.83 11.66 29.55
N LEU A 354 -7.26 11.52 28.34
CA LEU A 354 -5.83 11.73 28.07
C LEU A 354 -5.36 13.15 28.46
N VAL A 355 -6.15 14.18 28.11
CA VAL A 355 -5.86 15.57 28.50
C VAL A 355 -6.01 15.76 30.01
N SER A 356 -7.07 15.24 30.61
CA SER A 356 -7.34 15.37 32.04
C SER A 356 -6.26 14.71 32.92
N ARG A 357 -5.65 13.63 32.43
CA ARG A 357 -4.52 12.94 33.06
C ARG A 357 -3.19 13.69 32.87
N HIS A 358 -3.19 14.80 32.14
CA HIS A 358 -2.00 15.55 31.79
C HIS A 358 -0.97 14.69 31.02
N VAL A 359 -1.46 13.73 30.22
CA VAL A 359 -0.60 13.02 29.25
C VAL A 359 -0.25 13.97 28.11
N THR A 360 -1.26 14.69 27.61
CA THR A 360 -1.14 15.61 26.48
C THR A 360 -2.04 16.83 26.67
N SER A 361 -2.10 17.68 25.65
CA SER A 361 -3.01 18.82 25.54
C SER A 361 -3.72 18.75 24.19
N PRO A 362 -4.87 19.42 23.99
CA PRO A 362 -5.58 19.39 22.71
C PRO A 362 -4.67 19.72 21.51
N ARG A 363 -3.79 20.72 21.65
CA ARG A 363 -2.83 21.12 20.60
C ARG A 363 -1.82 20.01 20.24
N GLN A 364 -1.51 19.11 21.16
CA GLN A 364 -0.52 18.05 20.99
C GLN A 364 -1.14 16.65 20.86
N LEU A 365 -2.47 16.57 20.79
CA LEU A 365 -3.22 15.35 20.54
C LEU A 365 -3.64 15.27 19.07
N GLY A 366 -3.14 14.27 18.36
CA GLY A 366 -3.63 13.89 17.04
C GLY A 366 -4.50 12.65 17.08
N ILE A 367 -5.44 12.54 16.14
CA ILE A 367 -6.27 11.35 15.94
C ILE A 367 -6.02 10.73 14.57
N MET A 368 -6.10 9.40 14.49
CA MET A 368 -5.95 8.65 13.25
C MET A 368 -6.97 7.50 13.18
N GLY A 369 -7.52 7.28 11.98
CA GLY A 369 -8.40 6.13 11.72
C GLY A 369 -8.66 5.95 10.23
N GLY A 370 -8.92 4.69 9.84
CA GLY A 370 -9.17 4.32 8.44
C GLY A 370 -10.44 3.53 8.20
N SER A 371 -11.04 3.67 7.01
CA SER A 371 -12.33 3.03 6.66
C SER A 371 -13.45 3.54 7.57
N GLN A 372 -14.10 2.67 8.34
CA GLN A 372 -14.94 3.03 9.49
C GLN A 372 -14.21 3.92 10.50
N GLY A 373 -12.93 3.66 10.77
CA GLY A 373 -12.10 4.57 11.56
C GLY A 373 -11.90 5.95 10.89
N GLY A 374 -12.01 6.02 9.57
CA GLY A 374 -12.03 7.26 8.81
C GLY A 374 -13.32 8.05 9.03
N LEU A 375 -14.47 7.36 9.06
CA LEU A 375 -15.74 7.93 9.52
C LEU A 375 -15.65 8.36 10.99
N LEU A 376 -15.07 7.54 11.87
CA LEU A 376 -14.85 7.84 13.28
C LEU A 376 -14.12 9.17 13.45
N VAL A 377 -12.91 9.32 12.92
CA VAL A 377 -12.16 10.56 13.06
C VAL A 377 -12.83 11.72 12.33
N GLY A 378 -13.46 11.46 11.18
CA GLY A 378 -14.24 12.43 10.41
C GLY A 378 -15.39 13.05 11.20
N GLY A 379 -16.22 12.20 11.82
CA GLY A 379 -17.34 12.62 12.65
C GLY A 379 -16.88 13.25 13.96
N THR A 380 -15.77 12.77 14.52
CA THR A 380 -15.24 13.27 15.78
C THR A 380 -14.65 14.67 15.62
N PHE A 381 -13.79 14.94 14.63
CA PHE A 381 -13.25 16.29 14.43
C PHE A 381 -14.33 17.29 14.00
N THR A 382 -15.38 16.82 13.32
CA THR A 382 -16.48 17.70 12.87
C THR A 382 -17.34 18.17 14.07
N GLN A 383 -17.48 17.33 15.09
CA GLN A 383 -18.35 17.58 16.25
C GLN A 383 -17.58 18.11 17.48
N TYR A 384 -16.35 17.66 17.69
CA TYR A 384 -15.48 17.99 18.82
C TYR A 384 -14.11 18.55 18.36
N PRO A 385 -14.09 19.58 17.48
CA PRO A 385 -12.85 20.08 16.88
C PRO A 385 -11.82 20.59 17.91
N GLU A 386 -12.29 21.08 19.05
CA GLU A 386 -11.48 21.69 20.10
C GLU A 386 -10.56 20.71 20.85
N LEU A 387 -10.75 19.40 20.67
CA LEU A 387 -10.01 18.36 21.38
C LEU A 387 -8.68 17.97 20.70
N PHE A 388 -8.43 18.43 19.46
CA PHE A 388 -7.35 17.90 18.62
C PHE A 388 -6.51 18.99 17.97
N GLY A 389 -5.22 18.70 17.76
CA GLY A 389 -4.29 19.54 17.00
C GLY A 389 -4.11 19.06 15.56
N ALA A 390 -4.34 17.77 15.29
CA ALA A 390 -4.17 17.17 13.97
C ALA A 390 -5.08 15.95 13.76
N VAL A 391 -5.46 15.70 12.52
CA VAL A 391 -6.29 14.54 12.14
C VAL A 391 -5.70 13.85 10.92
N VAL A 392 -5.54 12.53 10.98
CA VAL A 392 -5.22 11.68 9.82
C VAL A 392 -6.44 10.81 9.49
N CYS A 393 -7.11 11.10 8.39
CA CYS A 393 -8.36 10.45 7.98
C CYS A 393 -8.14 9.61 6.72
N GLN A 394 -8.15 8.28 6.89
CA GLN A 394 -7.66 7.32 5.89
C GLN A 394 -8.83 6.61 5.20
N VAL A 395 -8.80 6.49 3.86
CA VAL A 395 -9.83 5.82 3.03
C VAL A 395 -11.25 5.93 3.59
N PRO A 396 -11.78 7.15 3.80
CA PRO A 396 -12.86 7.37 4.75
C PRO A 396 -14.26 7.28 4.13
N LEU A 397 -15.28 7.02 4.95
CA LEU A 397 -16.70 6.96 4.61
C LEU A 397 -17.43 8.20 5.19
N LEU A 398 -17.46 9.34 4.48
CA LEU A 398 -17.80 10.64 5.10
C LEU A 398 -19.14 11.26 4.67
N ASP A 399 -19.73 10.79 3.57
CA ASP A 399 -20.99 11.31 3.05
C ASP A 399 -22.10 10.28 3.26
N MET A 400 -22.68 10.34 4.46
CA MET A 400 -23.66 9.35 4.88
C MET A 400 -25.03 9.56 4.23
N ARG A 401 -25.23 10.62 3.42
CA ARG A 401 -26.47 10.75 2.63
C ARG A 401 -26.49 9.84 1.40
N ARG A 402 -25.31 9.51 0.87
CA ARG A 402 -25.17 8.79 -0.41
C ARG A 402 -24.25 7.58 -0.32
N TYR A 403 -23.86 7.18 0.88
CA TYR A 403 -22.91 6.08 1.06
C TYR A 403 -23.45 4.79 0.41
N HIS A 404 -24.77 4.54 0.52
CA HIS A 404 -25.42 3.34 0.01
C HIS A 404 -25.47 3.26 -1.52
N GLU A 405 -25.38 4.40 -2.21
CA GLU A 405 -25.33 4.48 -3.68
C GLU A 405 -23.93 4.17 -4.25
N LEU A 406 -22.91 4.02 -3.40
CA LEU A 406 -21.51 3.86 -3.81
C LEU A 406 -21.01 2.45 -3.52
N LEU A 407 -20.81 1.67 -4.59
CA LEU A 407 -20.15 0.36 -4.57
C LEU A 407 -20.69 -0.59 -3.49
N ALA A 408 -19.87 -0.97 -2.50
CA ALA A 408 -20.28 -1.87 -1.43
C ALA A 408 -21.18 -1.20 -0.38
N GLY A 409 -21.46 0.10 -0.50
CA GLY A 409 -22.18 0.90 0.47
C GLY A 409 -23.52 0.32 0.91
N ALA A 410 -24.30 -0.21 -0.04
CA ALA A 410 -25.57 -0.86 0.26
C ALA A 410 -25.45 -1.99 1.30
N SER A 411 -24.28 -2.64 1.40
CA SER A 411 -24.06 -3.71 2.37
C SER A 411 -23.99 -3.29 3.83
N TRP A 412 -23.86 -1.98 4.12
CA TRP A 412 -23.68 -1.44 5.47
C TRP A 412 -24.94 -0.81 6.07
N MET A 413 -26.11 -0.98 5.44
CA MET A 413 -27.37 -0.42 5.97
C MET A 413 -27.77 -0.99 7.34
N SER A 414 -27.34 -2.21 7.67
CA SER A 414 -27.52 -2.74 9.03
C SER A 414 -26.59 -2.09 10.06
N GLU A 415 -25.49 -1.47 9.63
CA GLU A 415 -24.57 -0.72 10.50
C GLU A 415 -25.04 0.73 10.69
N TYR A 416 -25.45 1.42 9.63
CA TYR A 416 -25.69 2.87 9.66
C TYR A 416 -27.17 3.27 9.46
N GLY A 417 -27.97 2.45 8.76
CA GLY A 417 -29.33 2.79 8.30
C GLY A 417 -29.41 3.22 6.85
N ASP A 418 -30.61 3.17 6.28
CA ASP A 418 -30.89 3.53 4.89
C ASP A 418 -31.14 5.06 4.75
N PRO A 419 -30.26 5.84 4.10
CA PRO A 419 -30.45 7.29 3.96
C PRO A 419 -31.68 7.71 3.14
N ASP A 420 -32.28 6.79 2.37
CA ASP A 420 -33.51 7.06 1.63
C ASP A 420 -34.78 6.84 2.46
N ASP A 421 -34.68 6.12 3.57
CA ASP A 421 -35.73 6.11 4.59
C ASP A 421 -35.69 7.42 5.40
N PRO A 422 -36.79 8.20 5.45
CA PRO A 422 -36.86 9.44 6.22
C PRO A 422 -36.58 9.28 7.72
N GLU A 423 -36.93 8.14 8.33
CA GLU A 423 -36.70 7.85 9.75
C GLU A 423 -35.21 7.63 10.01
N ASP A 424 -34.53 6.86 9.14
CA ASP A 424 -33.10 6.62 9.26
C ASP A 424 -32.30 7.90 8.97
N TRP A 425 -32.66 8.61 7.91
CA TRP A 425 -32.02 9.89 7.60
C TRP A 425 -32.13 10.91 8.74
N ALA A 426 -33.23 10.88 9.51
CA ALA A 426 -33.46 11.82 10.60
C ALA A 426 -32.36 11.76 11.67
N TYR A 427 -31.80 10.57 11.95
CA TYR A 427 -30.66 10.43 12.83
C TYR A 427 -29.33 10.48 12.08
N ILE A 428 -29.19 9.92 10.88
CA ILE A 428 -27.91 9.93 10.14
C ILE A 428 -27.39 11.36 9.93
N ARG A 429 -28.30 12.28 9.59
CA ARG A 429 -27.95 13.69 9.38
C ARG A 429 -27.40 14.40 10.62
N THR A 430 -27.63 13.86 11.82
CA THR A 430 -27.17 14.49 13.07
C THR A 430 -25.71 14.18 13.37
N TRP A 431 -25.09 13.25 12.63
CA TRP A 431 -23.69 12.86 12.82
C TRP A 431 -22.91 12.66 11.52
N SER A 432 -23.54 12.77 10.34
CA SER A 432 -22.85 12.68 9.04
C SER A 432 -21.81 13.80 8.85
N PRO A 433 -20.50 13.49 8.76
CA PRO A 433 -19.45 14.50 8.74
C PRO A 433 -19.61 15.51 7.60
N TYR A 434 -19.87 15.02 6.39
CA TYR A 434 -19.98 15.89 5.21
C TYR A 434 -21.14 16.89 5.31
N GLN A 435 -22.27 16.52 5.94
CA GLN A 435 -23.41 17.41 6.11
C GLN A 435 -23.24 18.37 7.29
N LEU A 436 -22.47 18.00 8.31
CA LEU A 436 -22.26 18.80 9.52
C LEU A 436 -21.10 19.81 9.41
N LEU A 437 -20.26 19.71 8.38
CA LEU A 437 -19.16 20.64 8.17
C LEU A 437 -19.65 22.11 8.13
N ARG A 438 -19.08 22.96 9.00
CA ARG A 438 -19.44 24.38 9.15
C ARG A 438 -18.32 25.29 8.66
N ARG A 439 -18.67 26.40 8.01
CA ARG A 439 -17.69 27.39 7.51
C ARG A 439 -17.02 28.19 8.63
N ASP A 440 -17.72 28.42 9.72
CA ASP A 440 -17.32 29.27 10.86
C ASP A 440 -16.68 28.49 12.02
N ALA A 441 -16.49 27.18 11.87
CA ALA A 441 -15.79 26.35 12.86
C ALA A 441 -14.26 26.46 12.71
N ASP A 442 -13.54 26.37 13.82
CA ASP A 442 -12.08 26.27 13.82
C ASP A 442 -11.70 24.79 13.87
N TYR A 443 -11.48 24.18 12.70
CA TYR A 443 -11.13 22.77 12.60
C TYR A 443 -9.61 22.55 12.76
N PRO A 444 -9.16 21.45 13.38
CA PRO A 444 -7.76 21.06 13.35
C PRO A 444 -7.29 20.85 11.91
N SER A 445 -5.98 20.92 11.67
CA SER A 445 -5.43 20.51 10.37
C SER A 445 -5.78 19.05 10.11
N VAL A 446 -6.32 18.76 8.93
CA VAL A 446 -6.71 17.40 8.55
C VAL A 446 -5.90 16.94 7.33
N PHE A 447 -5.29 15.76 7.44
CA PHE A 447 -4.70 15.04 6.33
C PHE A 447 -5.61 13.88 5.92
N PHE A 448 -6.26 14.03 4.77
CA PHE A 448 -7.04 12.97 4.14
C PHE A 448 -6.16 12.18 3.18
N TRP A 449 -6.32 10.86 3.16
CA TRP A 449 -5.87 10.10 2.01
C TRP A 449 -6.83 8.99 1.61
N THR A 450 -6.83 8.64 0.32
CA THR A 450 -7.63 7.54 -0.23
C THR A 450 -6.92 6.92 -1.43
N THR A 451 -7.56 5.96 -2.12
CA THR A 451 -7.05 5.41 -3.38
C THR A 451 -8.11 5.50 -4.48
N THR A 452 -7.71 5.80 -5.72
CA THR A 452 -8.65 5.96 -6.85
C THR A 452 -9.44 4.69 -7.14
N ARG A 453 -8.83 3.53 -6.89
CA ARG A 453 -9.42 2.21 -7.11
C ARG A 453 -9.98 1.58 -5.84
N ASP A 454 -10.22 2.36 -4.79
CA ASP A 454 -10.94 1.89 -3.61
C ASP A 454 -12.35 1.45 -4.00
N ASP A 455 -12.50 0.14 -4.22
CA ASP A 455 -13.74 -0.49 -4.64
C ASP A 455 -14.64 -0.87 -3.46
N ARG A 456 -14.21 -0.55 -2.23
CA ARG A 456 -14.94 -0.79 -1.01
C ARG A 456 -15.78 0.42 -0.66
N VAL A 457 -15.15 1.51 -0.21
CA VAL A 457 -15.84 2.74 0.26
C VAL A 457 -15.99 3.78 -0.83
N HIS A 458 -15.20 3.73 -1.90
CA HIS A 458 -15.14 4.72 -2.98
C HIS A 458 -14.44 6.05 -2.56
N PRO A 459 -13.46 6.55 -3.35
CA PRO A 459 -12.69 7.75 -3.00
C PRO A 459 -13.51 9.05 -2.98
N ALA A 460 -14.72 9.05 -3.54
CA ALA A 460 -15.60 10.21 -3.55
C ALA A 460 -15.90 10.78 -2.17
N HIS A 461 -15.90 9.97 -1.12
CA HIS A 461 -16.09 10.47 0.25
C HIS A 461 -15.00 11.47 0.66
N ALA A 462 -13.73 11.09 0.46
CA ALA A 462 -12.59 11.95 0.76
C ALA A 462 -12.58 13.17 -0.19
N ARG A 463 -12.69 12.93 -1.51
CA ARG A 463 -12.67 13.99 -2.53
C ARG A 463 -13.73 15.07 -2.26
N LYS A 464 -14.96 14.68 -1.95
CA LYS A 464 -16.04 15.63 -1.66
C LYS A 464 -15.79 16.41 -0.39
N MET A 465 -15.34 15.74 0.68
CA MET A 465 -15.05 16.41 1.95
C MET A 465 -13.94 17.45 1.78
N VAL A 466 -12.83 17.08 1.14
CA VAL A 466 -11.70 17.96 0.87
C VAL A 466 -12.14 19.19 0.07
N ALA A 467 -12.82 18.98 -1.07
CA ALA A 467 -13.30 20.08 -1.90
C ALA A 467 -14.21 21.06 -1.11
N ARG A 468 -15.10 20.53 -0.26
CA ARG A 468 -15.98 21.35 0.57
C ARG A 468 -15.22 22.10 1.67
N MET A 469 -14.19 21.50 2.26
CA MET A 469 -13.32 22.16 3.24
C MET A 469 -12.51 23.29 2.60
N GLU A 470 -11.95 23.08 1.42
CA GLU A 470 -11.24 24.10 0.64
C GLU A 470 -12.16 25.28 0.27
N GLU A 471 -13.37 25.00 -0.22
CA GLU A 471 -14.39 26.03 -0.52
C GLU A 471 -14.83 26.84 0.72
N MET A 472 -14.68 26.25 1.92
CA MET A 472 -14.96 26.92 3.19
C MET A 472 -13.74 27.65 3.75
N GLY A 473 -12.55 27.48 3.17
CA GLY A 473 -11.30 28.11 3.62
C GLY A 473 -10.62 27.38 4.77
N HIS A 474 -10.94 26.09 5.00
CA HIS A 474 -10.34 25.30 6.07
C HIS A 474 -8.97 24.72 5.67
N PRO A 475 -8.03 24.59 6.62
CA PRO A 475 -6.73 23.97 6.36
C PRO A 475 -6.89 22.46 6.15
N VAL A 476 -6.61 21.97 4.94
CA VAL A 476 -6.74 20.56 4.59
C VAL A 476 -5.57 20.12 3.70
N LEU A 477 -5.09 18.90 3.94
CA LEU A 477 -4.14 18.20 3.08
C LEU A 477 -4.82 16.97 2.50
N TYR A 478 -4.51 16.64 1.26
CA TYR A 478 -5.07 15.50 0.56
C TYR A 478 -4.00 14.73 -0.20
N PHE A 479 -4.03 13.41 -0.08
CA PHE A 479 -3.21 12.51 -0.89
C PHE A 479 -4.09 11.40 -1.47
N GLU A 480 -4.01 11.19 -2.78
CA GLU A 480 -4.73 10.10 -3.42
C GLU A 480 -3.77 9.22 -4.20
N ASN A 481 -3.68 7.95 -3.81
CA ASN A 481 -2.92 6.97 -4.58
C ASN A 481 -3.78 6.42 -5.73
N ILE A 482 -3.29 6.45 -6.96
CA ILE A 482 -4.12 6.06 -8.13
C ILE A 482 -4.33 4.55 -8.23
N GLU A 483 -3.41 3.80 -7.65
CA GLU A 483 -3.42 2.34 -7.64
C GLU A 483 -3.69 1.78 -6.23
N GLY A 484 -3.88 0.47 -6.16
CA GLY A 484 -4.33 -0.21 -4.94
C GLY A 484 -5.85 -0.37 -4.86
N GLY A 485 -6.35 -0.62 -3.66
CA GLY A 485 -7.77 -0.75 -3.34
C GLY A 485 -8.03 -0.13 -1.98
N HIS A 486 -8.87 -0.74 -1.15
CA HIS A 486 -9.20 -0.24 0.20
C HIS A 486 -8.05 -0.28 1.25
N GLY A 487 -6.79 -0.40 0.81
CA GLY A 487 -5.60 -0.37 1.65
C GLY A 487 -4.64 0.73 1.22
N SER A 488 -3.55 0.94 1.97
CA SER A 488 -2.55 2.01 1.74
C SER A 488 -1.65 1.78 0.51
N GLY A 489 -2.18 1.32 -0.61
CA GLY A 489 -1.44 1.06 -1.87
C GLY A 489 -1.38 -0.41 -2.29
N ALA A 490 -1.02 -0.67 -3.54
CA ALA A 490 -0.89 -2.01 -4.11
C ALA A 490 0.44 -2.69 -3.75
N VAL A 491 1.44 -1.89 -3.37
CA VAL A 491 2.81 -2.35 -3.08
C VAL A 491 3.38 -1.76 -1.79
N ASN A 492 4.45 -2.39 -1.28
CA ASN A 492 5.05 -1.99 0.00
C ASN A 492 5.64 -0.56 0.02
N ALA A 493 6.17 -0.04 -1.08
CA ALA A 493 6.72 1.33 -1.07
C ALA A 493 5.64 2.40 -1.01
N GLN A 494 4.51 2.24 -1.71
CA GLN A 494 3.37 3.14 -1.59
C GLN A 494 2.83 3.14 -0.16
N ARG A 495 2.72 1.95 0.45
CA ARG A 495 2.38 1.81 1.87
C ARG A 495 3.36 2.59 2.74
N ALA A 496 4.66 2.43 2.51
CA ALA A 496 5.70 3.16 3.24
C ALA A 496 5.62 4.68 3.04
N GLN A 497 5.33 5.16 1.82
CA GLN A 497 5.18 6.58 1.51
C GLN A 497 3.98 7.19 2.25
N ILE A 498 2.81 6.55 2.16
CA ILE A 498 1.60 7.02 2.87
C ILE A 498 1.88 7.06 4.38
N ARG A 499 2.46 6.00 4.96
CA ARG A 499 2.83 6.00 6.38
C ARG A 499 3.80 7.14 6.70
N ALA A 500 4.84 7.36 5.89
CA ALA A 500 5.78 8.45 6.12
C ALA A 500 5.09 9.82 6.09
N LEU A 501 4.15 10.06 5.17
CA LEU A 501 3.38 11.30 5.10
C LEU A 501 2.51 11.49 6.35
N GLU A 502 1.83 10.45 6.82
CA GLU A 502 1.00 10.49 8.03
C GLU A 502 1.81 10.92 9.26
N TYR A 503 2.94 10.26 9.51
CA TYR A 503 3.76 10.58 10.69
C TYR A 503 4.52 11.90 10.52
N ALA A 504 4.98 12.26 9.30
CA ALA A 504 5.59 13.57 9.06
C ALA A 504 4.59 14.70 9.33
N PHE A 505 3.35 14.55 8.85
CA PHE A 505 2.26 15.47 9.13
C PHE A 505 1.99 15.58 10.63
N LEU A 506 1.79 14.46 11.32
CA LEU A 506 1.55 14.46 12.78
C LEU A 506 2.68 15.13 13.55
N TRP A 507 3.94 14.79 13.28
CA TRP A 507 5.08 15.44 13.92
C TRP A 507 5.15 16.94 13.62
N SER A 508 4.81 17.37 12.40
CA SER A 508 4.80 18.79 12.04
C SER A 508 3.75 19.59 12.82
N ARG A 509 2.61 18.98 13.15
CA ARG A 509 1.48 19.65 13.83
C ARG A 509 1.49 19.54 15.34
N LEU A 510 2.03 18.45 15.89
CA LEU A 510 1.92 18.13 17.33
C LEU A 510 3.21 18.43 18.12
N SER A 511 4.31 18.74 17.43
CA SER A 511 5.55 19.18 18.08
C SER A 511 5.48 20.66 18.44
N ASN A 512 6.04 21.06 19.59
CA ASN A 512 6.25 22.46 19.96
C ASN A 512 7.34 23.13 19.11
N VAL A 513 7.20 23.11 17.78
CA VAL A 513 7.98 23.95 16.88
C VAL A 513 7.37 25.36 16.96
N ASN A 514 8.19 26.36 17.33
CA ASN A 514 7.77 27.76 17.49
C ASN A 514 6.85 28.22 16.36
N GLU A 515 5.78 28.96 16.71
CA GLU A 515 4.84 29.62 15.78
C GLU A 515 5.54 30.46 14.69
N SER A 516 6.79 30.88 14.93
CA SER A 516 7.62 31.57 13.93
C SER A 516 7.92 30.72 12.70
N THR A 517 8.02 29.39 12.84
CA THR A 517 8.29 28.47 11.74
C THR A 517 7.02 28.13 10.96
N GLU A 518 5.86 28.10 11.62
CA GLU A 518 4.55 27.96 10.97
C GLU A 518 4.16 29.22 10.17
N ALA A 519 4.37 30.42 10.73
CA ALA A 519 4.12 31.67 10.01
C ALA A 519 5.10 31.90 8.84
N GLU A 520 6.32 31.38 8.90
CA GLU A 520 7.27 31.39 7.77
C GLU A 520 7.01 30.29 6.73
N LEU A 521 6.41 29.14 7.07
CA LEU A 521 6.05 28.12 6.09
C LEU A 521 4.77 28.45 5.30
N PHE A 522 3.87 29.26 5.89
CA PHE A 522 2.55 29.55 5.31
C PHE A 522 2.26 31.05 5.04
N SER A 523 3.27 31.94 5.10
CA SER A 523 3.11 33.33 4.65
C SER A 523 3.54 33.54 3.19
N PRO A 524 3.00 34.55 2.48
CA PRO A 524 3.43 34.91 1.13
C PRO A 524 4.94 35.21 1.03
N ALA A 525 5.54 35.75 2.10
CA ALA A 525 6.98 36.02 2.17
C ALA A 525 7.83 34.76 2.43
N GLY A 526 7.23 33.75 3.09
CA GLY A 526 7.74 32.39 3.21
C GLY A 526 7.73 31.63 1.89
N ALA A 527 6.60 31.73 1.18
CA ALA A 527 6.44 31.25 -0.19
C ALA A 527 7.36 31.99 -1.18
N GLU A 528 7.69 33.27 -0.97
CA GLU A 528 8.67 34.02 -1.78
C GLU A 528 10.14 33.72 -1.43
N ARG A 529 10.46 33.29 -0.19
CA ARG A 529 11.81 32.83 0.18
C ARG A 529 12.08 31.40 -0.26
N ALA A 530 11.08 30.53 -0.21
CA ALA A 530 11.07 29.24 -0.90
C ALA A 530 10.96 29.41 -2.44
N GLY A 531 10.38 30.52 -2.88
CA GLY A 531 10.11 30.88 -4.28
C GLY A 531 11.09 31.86 -4.93
N LYS A 532 12.31 32.02 -4.40
CA LYS A 532 13.40 32.60 -5.21
C LYS A 532 13.91 31.58 -6.21
N SER A 533 13.10 31.36 -7.23
CA SER A 533 13.58 30.85 -8.51
C SER A 533 14.68 31.80 -9.01
N PRO A 534 15.93 31.34 -9.21
CA PRO A 534 16.91 32.19 -9.86
C PRO A 534 16.45 32.40 -11.30
N ALA A 535 16.31 33.68 -11.64
CA ALA A 535 16.22 34.22 -12.98
C ALA A 535 16.83 33.29 -14.04
N ARG A 536 16.06 32.99 -15.12
CA ARG A 536 16.46 32.31 -16.36
C ARG A 536 17.92 31.84 -16.33
N ARG A 537 18.16 30.69 -15.71
CA ARG A 537 19.50 30.12 -15.66
C ARG A 537 19.73 29.38 -16.97
N ALA A 538 20.80 29.73 -17.68
CA ALA A 538 21.42 28.84 -18.64
C ALA A 538 21.57 27.44 -18.00
N LEU A 539 21.52 26.38 -18.82
CA LEU A 539 21.74 25.00 -18.39
C LEU A 539 22.80 24.95 -17.27
N PRO A 540 22.57 24.26 -16.13
CA PRO A 540 23.55 24.23 -15.07
C PRO A 540 24.89 23.78 -15.65
N GLU A 541 25.92 24.63 -15.49
CA GLU A 541 27.29 24.32 -15.89
C GLU A 541 27.64 22.96 -15.28
N THR A 542 27.81 21.93 -16.11
CA THR A 542 28.37 20.66 -15.62
C THR A 542 29.81 20.97 -15.23
N VAL A 543 30.08 20.97 -13.94
CA VAL A 543 31.43 21.15 -13.41
C VAL A 543 32.21 19.87 -13.67
N TRP A 544 33.25 19.97 -14.49
CA TRP A 544 34.14 18.85 -14.78
C TRP A 544 35.30 18.85 -13.79
N LEU A 545 35.60 17.69 -13.23
CA LEU A 545 36.73 17.49 -12.33
C LEU A 545 37.81 16.64 -13.00
N GLY A 546 39.06 16.97 -12.72
CA GLY A 546 40.24 16.18 -13.04
C GLY A 546 40.61 15.23 -11.90
N PRO A 547 41.77 14.55 -12.00
CA PRO A 547 42.32 13.79 -10.88
C PRO A 547 42.46 14.67 -9.63
N ASP A 548 42.32 14.06 -8.45
CA ASP A 548 42.46 14.74 -7.15
C ASP A 548 41.48 15.92 -6.93
N ASP A 549 40.29 15.85 -7.56
CA ASP A 549 39.21 16.84 -7.47
C ASP A 549 39.56 18.24 -8.02
N GLU A 550 40.55 18.33 -8.91
CA GLU A 550 40.91 19.58 -9.57
C GLU A 550 39.80 20.07 -10.52
N LEU A 551 39.34 21.31 -10.36
CA LEU A 551 38.34 21.90 -11.26
C LEU A 551 38.90 22.08 -12.68
N LEU A 552 38.24 21.47 -13.66
CA LEU A 552 38.54 21.68 -15.07
C LEU A 552 37.79 22.92 -15.56
N PRO A 553 38.47 23.90 -16.17
CA PRO A 553 37.89 25.19 -16.54
C PRO A 553 37.13 25.10 -17.88
N PHE A 554 36.30 24.07 -18.05
CA PHE A 554 35.43 23.93 -19.21
C PHE A 554 34.11 24.63 -18.94
N SER A 555 33.84 25.68 -19.69
CA SER A 555 32.60 26.45 -19.66
C SER A 555 31.62 26.00 -20.75
N THR A 556 32.08 25.26 -21.77
CA THR A 556 31.23 24.74 -22.85
C THR A 556 31.50 23.27 -23.18
N PRO A 557 30.49 22.54 -23.71
CA PRO A 557 30.71 21.19 -24.23
C PRO A 557 31.78 21.12 -25.31
N GLU A 558 31.89 22.15 -26.15
CA GLU A 558 32.89 22.26 -27.22
C GLU A 558 34.33 22.23 -26.68
N GLU A 559 34.58 22.87 -25.53
CA GLU A 559 35.90 22.83 -24.88
C GLU A 559 36.24 21.44 -24.36
N VAL A 560 35.25 20.68 -23.87
CA VAL A 560 35.43 19.28 -23.49
C VAL A 560 35.77 18.43 -24.71
N LEU A 561 35.03 18.58 -25.82
CA LEU A 561 35.28 17.83 -27.05
C LEU A 561 36.66 18.16 -27.65
N ASP A 562 37.05 19.44 -27.68
CA ASP A 562 38.37 19.87 -28.12
C ASP A 562 39.48 19.30 -27.22
N PHE A 563 39.26 19.26 -25.90
CA PHE A 563 40.18 18.61 -24.98
C PHE A 563 40.30 17.10 -25.27
N LEU A 564 39.19 16.37 -25.40
CA LEU A 564 39.21 14.93 -25.67
C LEU A 564 39.89 14.59 -27.00
N LEU A 565 39.72 15.43 -28.02
CA LEU A 565 40.37 15.30 -29.32
C LEU A 565 41.87 15.63 -29.26
N GLY A 566 42.24 16.72 -28.58
CA GLY A 566 43.58 17.32 -28.66
C GLY A 566 44.55 16.95 -27.55
N ALA A 567 44.08 16.44 -26.40
CA ALA A 567 44.95 16.13 -25.25
C ALA A 567 45.88 14.95 -25.53
N SER A 568 47.15 15.00 -25.13
CA SER A 568 48.06 13.84 -25.18
C SER A 568 47.63 12.74 -24.21
N ILE A 569 47.92 11.48 -24.54
CA ILE A 569 47.60 10.31 -23.72
C ILE A 569 48.85 9.95 -22.90
N GLU A 570 48.79 10.09 -21.58
CA GLU A 570 49.92 9.79 -20.69
C GLU A 570 49.95 8.32 -20.26
N SER A 571 48.78 7.76 -19.96
CA SER A 571 48.64 6.35 -19.59
C SER A 571 47.40 5.71 -20.20
N VAL A 572 47.47 4.39 -20.34
CA VAL A 572 46.35 3.55 -20.78
C VAL A 572 46.32 2.33 -19.87
N GLU A 573 45.22 2.17 -19.15
CA GLU A 573 45.01 1.10 -18.16
C GLU A 573 43.78 0.27 -18.57
N ASP A 574 43.85 -1.03 -18.39
CA ASP A 574 42.70 -1.90 -18.64
C ASP A 574 41.70 -1.77 -17.47
N ILE A 575 40.40 -1.65 -17.80
CA ILE A 575 39.35 -1.69 -16.79
C ILE A 575 38.90 -3.16 -16.65
N PRO A 576 38.98 -3.75 -15.45
CA PRO A 576 38.71 -5.18 -15.25
C PRO A 576 37.23 -5.58 -15.37
N ILE A 577 36.34 -4.61 -15.58
CA ILE A 577 34.88 -4.76 -15.61
C ILE A 577 34.37 -4.33 -17.00
N GLY A 578 33.52 -5.16 -17.63
CA GLY A 578 32.86 -4.87 -18.90
C GLY A 578 33.19 -5.86 -20.04
N VAL A 579 32.17 -6.27 -20.81
CA VAL A 579 32.30 -7.26 -21.91
C VAL A 579 33.13 -6.72 -23.07
N THR A 580 33.09 -5.40 -23.30
CA THR A 580 33.81 -4.69 -24.37
C THR A 580 35.28 -4.39 -24.04
N ARG A 581 35.73 -4.75 -22.82
CA ARG A 581 37.09 -4.47 -22.28
C ARG A 581 37.51 -3.01 -22.48
N PRO A 582 36.77 -2.04 -21.92
CA PRO A 582 37.11 -0.63 -22.02
C PRO A 582 38.46 -0.34 -21.35
N LYS A 583 39.14 0.72 -21.80
CA LYS A 583 40.40 1.18 -21.23
C LYS A 583 40.24 2.56 -20.62
N ARG A 584 40.84 2.77 -19.46
CA ARG A 584 40.94 4.08 -18.84
C ARG A 584 42.18 4.79 -19.38
N LEU A 585 42.00 6.02 -19.83
CA LEU A 585 43.07 6.90 -20.28
C LEU A 585 43.33 7.97 -19.23
N MET A 586 44.59 8.37 -19.08
CA MET A 586 44.94 9.68 -18.51
C MET A 586 45.25 10.63 -19.66
N LEU A 587 44.46 11.70 -19.79
CA LEU A 587 44.62 12.73 -20.81
C LEU A 587 45.27 13.99 -20.23
N ALA A 588 46.11 14.62 -21.02
CA ALA A 588 46.97 15.72 -20.64
C ALA A 588 47.00 16.80 -21.71
N ARG A 589 46.65 18.04 -21.36
CA ARG A 589 46.85 19.21 -22.23
C ARG A 589 47.22 20.43 -21.40
N ALA A 590 48.42 20.96 -21.61
CA ALA A 590 49.01 21.97 -20.74
C ALA A 590 48.98 21.51 -19.26
N ALA A 591 48.52 22.36 -18.34
CA ALA A 591 48.36 22.05 -16.92
C ALA A 591 47.13 21.16 -16.62
N LEU A 592 46.23 20.93 -17.57
CA LEU A 592 45.01 20.15 -17.33
C LEU A 592 45.28 18.65 -17.44
N ARG A 593 44.73 17.89 -16.49
CA ARG A 593 44.69 16.43 -16.49
C ARG A 593 43.25 15.96 -16.29
N SER A 594 42.82 14.97 -17.07
CA SER A 594 41.48 14.39 -16.93
C SER A 594 41.49 12.93 -17.37
N LYS A 595 40.72 12.08 -16.69
CA LYS A 595 40.54 10.69 -17.09
C LYS A 595 39.53 10.60 -18.25
N ALA A 596 39.66 9.56 -19.07
CA ALA A 596 38.67 9.24 -20.09
C ALA A 596 38.50 7.73 -20.26
N VAL A 597 37.37 7.30 -20.81
CA VAL A 597 37.12 5.90 -21.19
C VAL A 597 37.29 5.74 -22.69
N PHE A 598 38.08 4.75 -23.09
CA PHE A 598 38.27 4.34 -24.48
C PHE A 598 37.57 3.01 -24.77
N ARG A 599 36.68 2.99 -25.76
CA ARG A 599 36.02 1.79 -26.29
C ARG A 599 36.31 1.66 -27.78
N HIS A 600 36.68 0.47 -28.24
CA HIS A 600 37.09 0.20 -29.63
C HIS A 600 36.29 -0.93 -30.30
N VAL A 601 35.25 -1.43 -29.61
CA VAL A 601 34.42 -2.52 -30.14
C VAL A 601 33.70 -2.05 -31.41
N ASP A 602 33.77 -2.85 -32.48
CA ASP A 602 33.02 -2.61 -33.70
C ASP A 602 32.70 -3.94 -34.38
N VAL A 603 31.59 -4.54 -33.96
CA VAL A 603 31.14 -5.87 -34.36
C VAL A 603 29.75 -5.77 -34.94
N THR A 604 29.54 -6.38 -36.11
CA THR A 604 28.21 -6.54 -36.71
C THR A 604 27.97 -8.01 -37.04
N GLU A 605 26.82 -8.52 -36.63
CA GLU A 605 26.40 -9.91 -36.85
C GLU A 605 24.97 -9.93 -37.43
N GLN A 606 24.73 -10.77 -38.44
CA GLN A 606 23.40 -10.90 -39.05
C GLN A 606 22.34 -11.40 -38.06
N ARG A 607 22.74 -12.25 -37.12
CA ARG A 607 21.88 -12.80 -36.07
C ARG A 607 22.75 -13.17 -34.88
N LYS A 608 22.44 -12.62 -33.71
CA LYS A 608 23.13 -12.94 -32.46
C LYS A 608 22.17 -13.43 -31.41
N ARG A 609 22.56 -14.45 -30.65
CA ARG A 609 21.84 -14.85 -29.43
C ARG A 609 22.42 -14.06 -28.26
N LEU A 610 21.59 -13.27 -27.60
CA LEU A 610 21.97 -12.55 -26.38
C LEU A 610 22.10 -13.53 -25.21
N SER A 611 22.76 -13.09 -24.12
CA SER A 611 22.86 -13.85 -22.86
C SER A 611 21.48 -14.19 -22.27
N SER A 612 20.47 -13.36 -22.53
CA SER A 612 19.05 -13.61 -22.18
C SER A 612 18.39 -14.72 -22.99
N GLY A 613 19.07 -15.27 -24.01
CA GLY A 613 18.53 -16.29 -24.90
C GLY A 613 17.74 -15.75 -26.10
N ARG A 614 17.39 -14.45 -26.12
CA ARG A 614 16.73 -13.76 -27.24
C ARG A 614 17.67 -13.64 -28.45
N PHE A 615 17.11 -13.80 -29.65
CA PHE A 615 17.85 -13.53 -30.88
C PHE A 615 17.59 -12.09 -31.35
N VAL A 616 18.67 -11.39 -31.69
CA VAL A 616 18.63 -10.07 -32.34
C VAL A 616 19.15 -10.21 -33.76
N MET A 617 18.36 -9.74 -34.72
CA MET A 617 18.75 -9.67 -36.12
C MET A 617 19.54 -8.37 -36.38
N TYR A 618 20.53 -8.42 -37.26
CA TYR A 618 21.40 -7.29 -37.56
C TYR A 618 22.04 -6.66 -36.31
N PHE A 619 22.48 -7.51 -35.38
CA PHE A 619 23.14 -7.09 -34.15
C PHE A 619 24.39 -6.25 -34.47
N ARG A 620 24.52 -5.09 -33.80
CA ARG A 620 25.66 -4.21 -33.91
C ARG A 620 26.10 -3.76 -32.51
N ASP A 621 27.40 -3.88 -32.25
CA ASP A 621 28.08 -3.47 -31.03
C ASP A 621 29.25 -2.58 -31.46
N SER A 622 29.07 -1.26 -31.41
CA SER A 622 29.93 -0.30 -32.09
C SER A 622 30.23 0.91 -31.22
N TYR A 623 31.51 1.26 -31.11
CA TYR A 623 31.97 2.46 -30.40
C TYR A 623 31.39 3.75 -31.00
N LEU A 624 31.00 3.74 -32.27
CA LEU A 624 30.38 4.89 -32.94
C LEU A 624 29.04 5.28 -32.30
N ASN A 625 28.34 4.31 -31.71
CA ASN A 625 27.05 4.55 -31.06
C ASN A 625 27.18 5.43 -29.80
N GLU A 626 28.36 5.47 -29.16
CA GLU A 626 28.61 6.36 -28.02
C GLU A 626 28.57 7.83 -28.43
N VAL A 627 29.19 8.14 -29.56
CA VAL A 627 29.21 9.51 -30.10
C VAL A 627 27.85 9.87 -30.68
N ALA A 628 27.17 8.91 -31.33
CA ALA A 628 25.79 9.10 -31.80
C ALA A 628 24.81 9.37 -30.65
N ALA A 629 24.92 8.65 -29.52
CA ALA A 629 24.09 8.86 -28.34
C ALA A 629 24.35 10.24 -27.72
N TYR A 630 25.61 10.67 -27.64
CA TYR A 630 25.95 12.01 -27.14
C TYR A 630 25.42 13.12 -28.07
N GLU A 631 25.60 13.04 -29.38
CA GLU A 631 25.07 14.04 -30.31
C GLU A 631 23.54 14.11 -30.27
N LEU A 632 22.87 12.97 -30.17
CA LEU A 632 21.41 12.94 -30.01
C LEU A 632 20.97 13.52 -28.67
N SER A 633 21.67 13.25 -27.57
CA SER A 633 21.33 13.82 -26.26
C SER A 633 21.40 15.36 -26.31
N ARG A 634 22.40 15.92 -27.01
CA ARG A 634 22.52 17.36 -27.24
C ARG A 634 21.33 17.93 -28.01
N LEU A 635 20.90 17.26 -29.08
CA LEU A 635 19.73 17.67 -29.87
C LEU A 635 18.44 17.64 -29.03
N LEU A 636 18.36 16.76 -28.04
CA LEU A 636 17.23 16.65 -27.10
C LEU A 636 17.37 17.58 -25.88
N GLY A 637 18.44 18.35 -25.77
CA GLY A 637 18.71 19.22 -24.60
C GLY A 637 19.07 18.46 -23.32
N LEU A 638 19.46 17.18 -23.42
CA LEU A 638 19.85 16.33 -22.30
C LEU A 638 21.34 16.48 -21.98
N SER A 639 21.65 16.64 -20.69
CA SER A 639 23.02 16.71 -20.17
C SER A 639 23.49 15.42 -19.46
N THR A 640 22.79 14.31 -19.70
CA THR A 640 22.94 13.02 -18.99
C THR A 640 23.85 12.01 -19.71
N VAL A 641 24.24 12.26 -20.96
CA VAL A 641 25.24 11.45 -21.68
C VAL A 641 26.59 12.18 -21.67
N PRO A 642 27.68 11.57 -21.17
CA PRO A 642 28.97 12.24 -21.14
C PRO A 642 29.53 12.52 -22.54
N PRO A 643 30.19 13.68 -22.76
CA PRO A 643 30.88 14.03 -24.00
C PRO A 643 31.78 12.93 -24.54
N ALA A 644 31.60 12.58 -25.80
CA ALA A 644 32.35 11.53 -26.48
C ALA A 644 32.79 11.97 -27.87
N VAL A 645 34.00 11.58 -28.26
CA VAL A 645 34.58 11.84 -29.59
C VAL A 645 35.15 10.57 -30.20
N VAL A 646 35.20 10.49 -31.52
CA VAL A 646 35.96 9.42 -32.20
C VAL A 646 37.43 9.80 -32.23
N ARG A 647 38.29 8.94 -31.70
CA ARG A 647 39.74 9.16 -31.67
C ARG A 647 40.51 7.84 -31.76
N SER A 648 41.68 7.86 -32.40
CA SER A 648 42.59 6.71 -32.42
C SER A 648 43.47 6.70 -31.17
N VAL A 649 43.49 5.57 -30.46
CA VAL A 649 44.36 5.33 -29.30
C VAL A 649 45.23 4.12 -29.59
N LYS A 650 46.56 4.33 -29.60
CA LYS A 650 47.54 3.29 -29.97
C LYS A 650 47.23 2.61 -31.32
N GLY A 651 46.72 3.37 -32.29
CA GLY A 651 46.40 2.89 -33.64
C GLY A 651 45.03 2.22 -33.78
N GLN A 652 44.27 2.07 -32.70
CA GLN A 652 42.90 1.55 -32.76
C GLN A 652 41.89 2.71 -32.77
N PRO A 653 40.98 2.78 -33.76
CA PRO A 653 39.88 3.73 -33.70
C PRO A 653 38.91 3.32 -32.59
N GLY A 654 38.35 4.31 -31.92
CA GLY A 654 37.36 4.08 -30.87
C GLY A 654 36.72 5.37 -30.41
N SER A 655 35.78 5.26 -29.49
CA SER A 655 35.22 6.40 -28.78
C SER A 655 36.08 6.72 -27.56
N VAL A 656 36.42 7.99 -27.37
CA VAL A 656 36.98 8.53 -26.13
C VAL A 656 35.90 9.39 -25.48
N GLN A 657 35.43 8.94 -24.32
CA GLN A 657 34.38 9.60 -23.54
C GLN A 657 34.99 10.15 -22.25
N ILE A 658 34.67 11.40 -21.88
CA ILE A 658 35.19 11.98 -20.64
C ILE A 658 34.76 11.16 -19.42
N TRP A 659 35.66 11.04 -18.45
CA TRP A 659 35.38 10.35 -17.20
C TRP A 659 34.60 11.27 -16.26
N VAL A 660 33.56 10.74 -15.62
CA VAL A 660 32.82 11.45 -14.56
C VAL A 660 33.49 11.10 -13.23
N GLU A 661 34.29 12.03 -12.69
CA GLU A 661 34.95 11.84 -11.39
C GLU A 661 33.93 11.83 -10.25
N ASN A 662 34.28 11.18 -9.14
CA ASN A 662 33.44 11.00 -7.94
C ASN A 662 32.08 10.34 -8.16
N ALA A 663 31.88 9.74 -9.33
CA ALA A 663 30.65 9.02 -9.62
C ALA A 663 30.69 7.58 -9.07
N THR A 664 29.57 7.15 -8.52
CA THR A 664 29.32 5.78 -8.05
C THR A 664 28.44 5.05 -9.06
N MET A 665 28.78 3.80 -9.41
CA MET A 665 27.89 2.99 -10.27
C MET A 665 26.59 2.63 -9.54
N GLU A 666 25.47 2.52 -10.25
CA GLU A 666 24.19 2.12 -9.64
C GLU A 666 24.26 0.70 -9.01
N THR A 667 25.02 -0.22 -9.61
CA THR A 667 25.35 -1.52 -8.98
C THR A 667 25.98 -1.37 -7.60
N GLU A 668 26.93 -0.44 -7.45
CA GLU A 668 27.66 -0.20 -6.21
C GLU A 668 26.79 0.56 -5.21
N ARG A 669 26.02 1.54 -5.66
CA ARG A 669 25.01 2.23 -4.84
C ARG A 669 24.08 1.21 -4.19
N ARG A 670 23.54 0.28 -4.99
CA ARG A 670 22.66 -0.82 -4.51
C ARG A 670 23.38 -1.73 -3.52
N ALA A 671 24.61 -2.15 -3.83
CA ALA A 671 25.39 -3.01 -2.95
C ALA A 671 25.69 -2.35 -1.60
N LYS A 672 25.96 -1.03 -1.61
CA LYS A 672 26.22 -0.21 -0.41
C LYS A 672 24.95 0.32 0.25
N LYS A 673 23.77 0.08 -0.34
CA LYS A 673 22.47 0.60 0.11
C LYS A 673 22.49 2.13 0.31
N MET A 674 23.16 2.84 -0.59
CA MET A 674 23.19 4.31 -0.56
C MET A 674 21.84 4.84 -1.08
N GLU A 675 21.20 5.74 -0.34
CA GLU A 675 19.86 6.24 -0.68
C GLU A 675 19.93 7.65 -1.29
N PRO A 676 19.23 7.91 -2.41
CA PRO A 676 19.17 9.25 -2.99
C PRO A 676 18.49 10.22 -2.03
N PRO A 677 18.97 11.48 -1.91
CA PRO A 677 18.39 12.50 -1.07
C PRO A 677 16.98 12.90 -1.54
N ASP A 678 16.74 12.83 -2.86
CA ASP A 678 15.43 13.02 -3.48
C ASP A 678 15.11 11.81 -4.38
N ARG A 679 14.26 10.91 -3.85
CA ARG A 679 13.84 9.69 -4.55
C ARG A 679 12.97 9.97 -5.78
N LEU A 680 12.18 11.04 -5.79
CA LEU A 680 11.30 11.36 -6.92
C LEU A 680 12.11 11.92 -8.08
N HIS A 681 12.98 12.91 -7.80
CA HIS A 681 13.93 13.42 -8.77
C HIS A 681 14.80 12.29 -9.35
N PHE A 682 15.29 11.40 -8.48
CA PHE A 682 16.08 10.25 -8.90
C PHE A 682 15.30 9.25 -9.77
N THR A 683 14.03 8.97 -9.45
CA THR A 683 13.15 8.09 -10.24
C THR A 683 12.80 8.70 -11.60
N ARG A 684 12.56 10.01 -11.66
CA ARG A 684 12.27 10.73 -12.91
C ARG A 684 13.43 10.68 -13.91
N GLN A 685 14.67 10.69 -13.42
CA GLN A 685 15.83 10.48 -14.27
C GLN A 685 15.81 9.09 -14.96
N PHE A 686 15.26 8.06 -14.30
CA PHE A 686 15.02 6.76 -14.95
C PHE A 686 13.90 6.83 -15.99
N TYR A 687 12.82 7.59 -15.77
CA TYR A 687 11.76 7.74 -16.77
C TYR A 687 12.28 8.37 -18.07
N ASP A 688 13.04 9.46 -17.96
CA ASP A 688 13.70 10.06 -19.11
C ASP A 688 14.72 9.11 -19.77
N MET A 689 15.44 8.33 -18.97
CA MET A 689 16.34 7.29 -19.48
C MET A 689 15.56 6.24 -20.28
N ARG A 690 14.39 5.76 -19.82
CA ARG A 690 13.58 4.76 -20.53
C ARG A 690 13.03 5.28 -21.84
N VAL A 691 12.67 6.57 -21.89
CA VAL A 691 12.29 7.24 -23.14
C VAL A 691 13.47 7.29 -24.10
N PHE A 692 14.64 7.72 -23.62
CA PHE A 692 15.86 7.80 -24.43
C PHE A 692 16.32 6.43 -24.93
N ASP A 693 16.34 5.40 -24.07
CA ASP A 693 16.75 4.03 -24.43
C ASP A 693 15.76 3.40 -25.42
N ASN A 694 14.45 3.67 -25.32
CA ASN A 694 13.49 3.24 -26.35
C ASN A 694 13.70 3.97 -27.68
N LEU A 695 14.05 5.26 -27.66
CA LEU A 695 14.32 6.05 -28.86
C LEU A 695 15.55 5.50 -29.61
N ILE A 696 16.64 5.28 -28.90
CA ILE A 696 17.86 4.75 -29.49
C ILE A 696 17.83 3.23 -29.64
N ASN A 697 16.84 2.53 -29.10
CA ASN A 697 16.79 1.07 -29.04
C ASN A 697 18.06 0.46 -28.41
N ASN A 698 18.32 0.86 -27.16
CA ASN A 698 19.41 0.32 -26.35
C ASN A 698 19.00 -1.04 -25.77
N ILE A 699 19.65 -2.11 -26.24
CA ILE A 699 19.33 -3.48 -25.82
C ILE A 699 20.19 -3.98 -24.64
N ASP A 700 21.05 -3.12 -24.08
CA ASP A 700 22.06 -3.49 -23.08
C ASP A 700 22.04 -2.61 -21.82
N ARG A 701 21.03 -1.75 -21.63
CA ARG A 701 20.90 -0.96 -20.40
C ARG A 701 20.79 -1.89 -19.20
N ASN A 702 21.65 -1.65 -18.20
CA ASN A 702 21.74 -2.39 -16.94
C ASN A 702 22.34 -1.45 -15.86
N SER A 703 22.31 -1.84 -14.58
CA SER A 703 22.78 -0.99 -13.46
C SER A 703 24.29 -0.75 -13.47
N GLY A 704 25.07 -1.52 -14.23
CA GLY A 704 26.50 -1.28 -14.47
C GLY A 704 26.76 -0.16 -15.48
N ASN A 705 25.73 0.24 -16.24
CA ASN A 705 25.81 1.25 -17.30
C ASN A 705 25.23 2.60 -16.85
N ILE A 706 25.12 2.82 -15.53
CA ILE A 706 24.58 4.03 -14.92
C ILE A 706 25.55 4.50 -13.83
N LEU A 707 25.98 5.75 -13.94
CA LEU A 707 26.82 6.44 -12.96
C LEU A 707 26.02 7.53 -12.25
N LEU A 708 26.26 7.70 -10.96
CA LEU A 708 25.65 8.71 -10.11
C LEU A 708 26.73 9.62 -9.56
N ASP A 709 26.70 10.89 -9.94
CA ASP A 709 27.65 11.87 -9.38
C ASP A 709 27.25 12.27 -7.93
N PRO A 710 28.08 13.05 -7.21
CA PRO A 710 27.78 13.44 -5.83
C PRO A 710 26.47 14.21 -5.65
N ASP A 711 25.99 14.86 -6.70
CA ASP A 711 24.70 15.59 -6.71
C ASP A 711 23.53 14.68 -7.09
N TRP A 712 23.75 13.37 -7.20
CA TRP A 712 22.77 12.37 -7.58
C TRP A 712 22.19 12.54 -8.99
N LYS A 713 22.93 13.23 -9.86
CA LYS A 713 22.63 13.26 -11.28
C LYS A 713 23.07 11.96 -11.93
N MET A 714 22.20 11.43 -12.76
CA MET A 714 22.36 10.17 -13.47
C MET A 714 23.06 10.41 -14.81
N TRP A 715 24.17 9.71 -14.99
CA TRP A 715 24.93 9.66 -16.22
C TRP A 715 24.72 8.31 -16.89
N TRP A 716 24.18 8.35 -18.10
CA TRP A 716 23.95 7.15 -18.91
C TRP A 716 25.20 6.88 -19.74
N ILE A 717 25.78 5.70 -19.57
CA ILE A 717 27.02 5.31 -20.26
C ILE A 717 26.83 3.97 -20.98
N ASP A 718 27.80 3.61 -21.81
CA ASP A 718 27.83 2.37 -22.59
C ASP A 718 26.64 2.20 -23.54
N HIS A 719 26.65 2.95 -24.64
CA HIS A 719 25.65 2.86 -25.72
C HIS A 719 26.12 2.00 -26.90
N THR A 720 27.16 1.19 -26.72
CA THR A 720 27.77 0.43 -27.81
C THR A 720 26.76 -0.49 -28.53
N ARG A 721 25.76 -1.00 -27.81
CA ARG A 721 24.64 -1.82 -28.32
C ARG A 721 23.32 -1.06 -28.43
N ALA A 722 23.36 0.16 -28.96
CA ALA A 722 22.19 0.94 -29.33
C ALA A 722 22.03 1.05 -30.86
N PHE A 723 20.99 1.76 -31.27
CA PHE A 723 20.62 2.09 -32.65
C PHE A 723 20.33 0.88 -33.54
N ALA A 724 19.69 -0.15 -32.97
CA ALA A 724 19.20 -1.28 -33.76
C ALA A 724 18.19 -0.83 -34.83
N ARG A 725 18.06 -1.63 -35.89
CA ARG A 725 17.26 -1.29 -37.09
C ARG A 725 15.76 -1.55 -36.94
N ASP A 726 15.32 -2.00 -35.78
CA ASP A 726 13.91 -2.29 -35.53
C ASP A 726 13.10 -1.00 -35.38
N PHE A 727 12.01 -0.88 -36.13
CA PHE A 727 11.12 0.28 -36.05
C PHE A 727 10.24 0.29 -34.80
N GLU A 728 10.19 -0.84 -34.08
CA GLU A 728 9.39 -1.02 -32.86
C GLU A 728 10.13 -0.49 -31.62
N LEU A 729 9.36 -0.12 -30.60
CA LEU A 729 9.89 0.26 -29.30
C LEU A 729 10.29 -1.01 -28.52
N PRO A 730 11.56 -1.16 -28.10
CA PRO A 730 12.04 -2.41 -27.49
C PRO A 730 11.40 -2.73 -26.14
N ALA A 731 10.93 -1.72 -25.41
CA ALA A 731 10.31 -1.84 -24.10
C ALA A 731 9.26 -0.74 -23.88
N SER A 732 8.26 -0.68 -24.77
CA SER A 732 7.20 0.36 -24.71
C SER A 732 6.44 0.40 -23.38
N GLN A 733 6.33 -0.74 -22.69
CA GLN A 733 5.70 -0.86 -21.39
C GLN A 733 6.44 -0.07 -20.30
N ASP A 734 7.76 0.09 -20.42
CA ASP A 734 8.60 0.79 -19.43
C ASP A 734 8.55 2.33 -19.60
N VAL A 735 7.94 2.85 -20.67
CA VAL A 735 7.84 4.29 -20.94
C VAL A 735 6.67 4.90 -20.17
N VAL A 736 6.68 4.79 -18.86
CA VAL A 736 5.53 5.21 -18.02
C VAL A 736 5.41 6.72 -17.84
N GLY A 737 6.49 7.47 -18.11
CA GLY A 737 6.57 8.92 -17.97
C GLY A 737 7.73 9.55 -18.72
N CYS A 738 7.73 10.87 -18.85
CA CYS A 738 8.79 11.66 -19.48
C CYS A 738 8.77 13.11 -18.99
N SER A 739 9.89 13.80 -18.92
CA SER A 739 9.87 15.23 -18.66
C SER A 739 9.20 16.00 -19.80
N ARG A 740 8.48 17.09 -19.49
CA ARG A 740 7.87 17.96 -20.52
C ARG A 740 8.92 18.52 -21.46
N SER A 741 10.10 18.85 -20.94
CA SER A 741 11.22 19.33 -21.76
C SER A 741 11.70 18.28 -22.76
N LEU A 742 11.88 17.03 -22.33
CA LEU A 742 12.24 15.93 -23.24
C LEU A 742 11.11 15.62 -24.22
N PHE A 743 9.85 15.58 -23.77
CA PHE A 743 8.72 15.35 -24.67
C PHE A 743 8.52 16.47 -25.69
N ALA A 744 8.71 17.73 -25.29
CA ALA A 744 8.73 18.87 -26.21
C ALA A 744 9.87 18.75 -27.21
N ALA A 745 11.08 18.40 -26.76
CA ALA A 745 12.23 18.18 -27.64
C ALA A 745 11.99 17.04 -28.63
N LEU A 746 11.36 15.93 -28.22
CA LEU A 746 10.93 14.86 -29.11
C LEU A 746 9.97 15.40 -30.18
N LYS A 747 8.99 16.23 -29.82
CA LYS A 747 8.04 16.80 -30.79
C LYS A 747 8.70 17.81 -31.74
N SER A 748 9.67 18.60 -31.26
CA SER A 748 10.30 19.66 -32.05
C SER A 748 11.59 19.24 -32.77
N LEU A 749 12.04 18.01 -32.61
CA LEU A 749 13.28 17.52 -33.23
C LEU A 749 13.24 17.66 -34.76
N ASP A 750 14.23 18.34 -35.33
CA ASP A 750 14.37 18.49 -36.78
C ASP A 750 14.96 17.21 -37.37
N GLU A 751 14.20 16.54 -38.25
CA GLU A 751 14.62 15.27 -38.85
C GLU A 751 15.83 15.41 -39.77
N ASP A 752 15.95 16.55 -40.46
CA ASP A 752 17.09 16.83 -41.33
C ASP A 752 18.34 17.11 -40.49
N GLU A 753 18.20 17.82 -39.36
CA GLU A 753 19.31 18.04 -38.43
C GLU A 753 19.77 16.72 -37.77
N VAL A 754 18.83 15.87 -37.33
CA VAL A 754 19.14 14.54 -36.78
C VAL A 754 19.87 13.70 -37.82
N ALA A 755 19.36 13.66 -39.05
CA ALA A 755 20.01 12.94 -40.13
C ALA A 755 21.40 13.51 -40.40
N GLN A 756 21.56 14.82 -40.43
CA GLN A 756 22.86 15.46 -40.68
C GLN A 756 23.87 15.13 -39.58
N ARG A 757 23.49 15.23 -38.30
CA ARG A 757 24.39 15.04 -37.16
C ARG A 757 24.72 13.57 -36.88
N LEU A 758 23.79 12.65 -37.12
CA LEU A 758 23.98 11.23 -36.78
C LEU A 758 24.49 10.36 -37.93
N ARG A 759 24.31 10.77 -39.20
CA ARG A 759 24.84 10.04 -40.38
C ARG A 759 26.34 9.70 -40.33
N PRO A 760 27.23 10.48 -39.71
CA PRO A 760 28.64 10.10 -39.59
C PRO A 760 28.87 8.84 -38.75
N TYR A 761 27.93 8.47 -37.88
CA TYR A 761 28.07 7.39 -36.89
C TYR A 761 27.12 6.22 -37.16
N LEU A 762 25.93 6.53 -37.69
CA LEU A 762 24.84 5.58 -37.94
C LEU A 762 24.69 5.26 -39.42
N GLY A 763 24.25 4.04 -39.71
CA GLY A 763 24.03 3.60 -41.09
C GLY A 763 22.70 4.12 -41.67
N VAL A 764 22.45 3.74 -42.93
CA VAL A 764 21.31 4.25 -43.73
C VAL A 764 19.93 3.85 -43.21
N MET A 765 19.84 2.80 -42.39
CA MET A 765 18.56 2.31 -41.85
C MET A 765 18.34 2.70 -40.39
N GLU A 766 19.43 2.97 -39.66
CA GLU A 766 19.41 3.26 -38.24
C GLU A 766 18.75 4.63 -37.95
N VAL A 767 19.01 5.65 -38.77
CA VAL A 767 18.36 6.98 -38.64
C VAL A 767 16.85 6.90 -38.96
N PRO A 768 16.39 6.30 -40.08
CA PRO A 768 14.96 6.10 -40.31
C PRO A 768 14.27 5.30 -39.21
N ALA A 769 14.90 4.23 -38.69
CA ALA A 769 14.34 3.45 -37.59
C ALA A 769 14.22 4.28 -36.30
N LEU A 770 15.20 5.14 -36.01
CA LEU A 770 15.14 6.08 -34.88
C LEU A 770 14.00 7.09 -35.03
N LEU A 771 13.81 7.68 -36.22
CA LEU A 771 12.75 8.67 -36.45
C LEU A 771 11.35 8.02 -36.36
N GLU A 772 11.20 6.78 -36.82
CA GLU A 772 9.95 6.05 -36.64
C GLU A 772 9.69 5.69 -35.17
N ARG A 773 10.72 5.28 -34.41
CA ARG A 773 10.59 5.08 -32.96
C ARG A 773 10.25 6.38 -32.23
N ARG A 774 10.82 7.52 -32.64
CA ARG A 774 10.41 8.85 -32.15
C ARG A 774 8.92 9.08 -32.38
N ARG A 775 8.43 8.86 -33.60
CA ARG A 775 7.00 9.02 -33.93
C ARG A 775 6.13 8.15 -33.02
N ARG A 776 6.49 6.88 -32.85
CA ARG A 776 5.79 5.93 -31.98
C ARG A 776 5.88 6.27 -30.50
N LEU A 777 7.01 6.83 -30.03
CA LEU A 777 7.15 7.32 -28.67
C LEU A 777 6.23 8.52 -28.42
N ILE A 778 6.13 9.44 -29.37
CA ILE A 778 5.20 10.57 -29.27
C ILE A 778 3.77 10.05 -29.19
N GLU A 779 3.35 9.17 -30.11
CA GLU A 779 2.01 8.57 -30.08
C GLU A 779 1.73 7.81 -28.79
N LEU A 780 2.73 7.09 -28.27
CA LEU A 780 2.62 6.35 -27.01
C LEU A 780 2.45 7.28 -25.81
N ILE A 781 3.25 8.34 -25.74
CA ILE A 781 3.20 9.33 -24.66
C ILE A 781 1.90 10.13 -24.75
N GLU A 782 1.49 10.58 -25.94
CA GLU A 782 0.22 11.29 -26.15
C GLU A 782 -0.98 10.42 -25.81
N ARG A 783 -0.95 9.14 -26.20
CA ARG A 783 -1.99 8.20 -25.81
C ARG A 783 -2.03 8.03 -24.29
N ARG A 784 -0.88 7.87 -23.64
CA ARG A 784 -0.83 7.80 -22.18
C ARG A 784 -1.32 9.09 -21.53
N VAL A 785 -0.97 10.25 -22.07
CA VAL A 785 -1.48 11.57 -21.62
C VAL A 785 -3.00 11.63 -21.77
N ALA A 786 -3.56 11.15 -22.87
CA ALA A 786 -5.00 11.11 -23.09
C ALA A 786 -5.70 10.13 -22.14
N GLU A 787 -5.06 9.00 -21.82
CA GLU A 787 -5.59 7.97 -20.93
C GLU A 787 -5.49 8.34 -19.44
N LYS A 788 -4.41 9.02 -19.05
CA LYS A 788 -4.02 9.21 -17.64
C LYS A 788 -4.05 10.68 -17.21
N GLY A 789 -4.03 11.62 -18.13
CA GLY A 789 -3.83 13.05 -17.88
C GLY A 789 -2.39 13.48 -18.16
N GLU A 790 -2.21 14.75 -18.58
CA GLU A 790 -0.91 15.28 -18.99
C GLU A 790 0.11 15.24 -17.85
N ASP A 791 -0.33 15.65 -16.67
CA ASP A 791 0.49 15.75 -15.47
C ASP A 791 0.86 14.34 -14.92
N GLN A 792 0.10 13.30 -15.31
CA GLN A 792 0.35 11.89 -14.94
C GLN A 792 1.38 11.19 -15.82
N VAL A 793 1.77 11.83 -16.92
CA VAL A 793 2.72 11.27 -17.89
C VAL A 793 3.89 12.20 -18.12
N LEU A 794 3.68 13.50 -17.94
CA LEU A 794 4.68 14.54 -18.13
C LEU A 794 5.01 15.27 -16.82
N PHE A 795 6.29 15.53 -16.59
CA PHE A 795 6.77 16.26 -15.41
C PHE A 795 7.80 17.33 -15.75
N ASP A 796 7.98 18.31 -14.87
CA ASP A 796 9.08 19.26 -14.93
C ASP A 796 10.09 19.01 -13.80
N TYR A 797 11.37 19.18 -14.09
CA TYR A 797 12.39 19.11 -13.06
C TYR A 797 12.31 20.37 -12.19
N GLY A 798 11.86 20.21 -10.93
CA GLY A 798 11.81 21.28 -9.94
C GLY A 798 10.51 22.09 -9.90
N ASP A 799 9.40 21.55 -10.43
CA ASP A 799 8.05 22.08 -10.19
C ASP A 799 7.36 21.29 -9.06
N PRO A 800 7.29 21.84 -7.84
CA PRO A 800 6.72 21.14 -6.68
C PRO A 800 5.20 20.93 -6.77
N ASP A 801 4.46 21.67 -7.61
CA ASP A 801 3.00 21.55 -7.74
C ASP A 801 2.57 20.40 -8.69
N HIS A 802 3.48 19.94 -9.56
CA HIS A 802 3.27 18.81 -10.47
C HIS A 802 3.90 17.49 -9.96
N ASP A 803 4.45 17.49 -8.75
CA ASP A 803 5.09 16.34 -8.10
C ASP A 803 4.13 15.25 -7.61
N VAL A 804 2.83 15.54 -7.60
CA VAL A 804 1.78 14.61 -7.15
C VAL A 804 1.40 13.59 -8.23
N VAL A 805 1.79 13.84 -9.48
CA VAL A 805 1.02 13.30 -10.59
C VAL A 805 1.77 12.17 -11.34
N MET A 806 3.09 11.99 -11.23
CA MET A 806 3.82 10.91 -11.95
C MET A 806 4.01 9.58 -11.20
N VAL A 807 3.39 9.36 -10.04
CA VAL A 807 3.67 8.16 -9.21
C VAL A 807 2.79 6.99 -9.66
N HIS A 808 3.16 6.40 -10.80
CA HIS A 808 2.83 5.01 -11.08
C HIS A 808 3.62 4.09 -10.13
N ASP A 809 2.93 3.05 -9.73
CA ASP A 809 3.17 2.07 -8.69
C ASP A 809 4.38 1.16 -8.98
N ASP A 810 5.61 1.64 -8.70
CA ASP A 810 6.80 0.78 -8.64
C ASP A 810 7.53 0.98 -7.29
N PRO A 811 7.50 0.00 -6.38
CA PRO A 811 8.17 0.08 -5.09
C PRO A 811 9.69 -0.08 -5.16
N SER A 812 10.20 -0.36 -6.35
CA SER A 812 11.62 -0.41 -6.67
C SER A 812 11.99 0.82 -7.48
N LEU A 813 13.17 1.38 -7.20
CA LEU A 813 13.86 2.23 -8.17
C LEU A 813 13.90 1.46 -9.49
N PRO A 814 13.39 2.01 -10.62
CA PRO A 814 13.18 1.26 -11.85
C PRO A 814 14.40 0.41 -12.17
N ASP A 815 14.27 -0.92 -12.11
CA ASP A 815 15.46 -1.77 -12.19
C ASP A 815 15.96 -1.83 -13.64
N PRO A 816 17.12 -1.22 -13.97
CA PRO A 816 17.71 -1.38 -15.30
C PRO A 816 18.07 -2.84 -15.60
N ASP A 817 18.23 -3.69 -14.58
CA ASP A 817 18.52 -5.12 -14.71
C ASP A 817 17.25 -5.98 -14.86
N GLY A 818 16.06 -5.37 -14.82
CA GLY A 818 14.77 -6.06 -14.95
C GLY A 818 14.49 -7.09 -13.85
N ARG A 819 14.97 -6.84 -12.63
CA ARG A 819 14.75 -7.70 -11.45
C ARG A 819 13.77 -7.08 -10.48
#